data_AF-A0A9P4WN66-F1
#
_entry.id   AF-A0A9P4WN66-F1
#
_cell.length_a   1.000
_cell.length_b   1.000
_cell.length_c   1.000
_cell.angle_alpha   90.00
_cell.angle_beta   90.00
_cell.angle_gamma   90.00
#
_symmetry.space_group_name_H-M   'P 1'
#
loop_
_entity.id
_entity.type
_entity.pdbx_description
1 polymer ?
#
loop_
_entity_poly.entity_id
_entity_poly.type
_entity_poly.pdbx_seq_one_letter_code
_entity_poly.pdbx_strand_id
1 'polypeptide(L)'
;MRLTSAIVAGLLAGVSSARAVEQRATAKKPVFAHYMIGEITDAHTRQDIVDAKTLGFDGFAMNFGNKPPADPSKYLTDSFTDQFAYWSNNTVDRLFKNADDLGFGLFFSFDHAAGHLKDPSDYADYLKSYITRTSYFKFNNTPVVSTFGGENVYTWSDFKKRVGDVLIIPGYYQINPSTTFTEHQNIDGVFNWNSWPQTSAGKVVVSTNDDKTFQSKAKAASKLFMMGISPIQFKHLDSSNNWYRRGQDNLEYRLGQALDLQPDMLQFQTWNDAGESHYMGNLWDEPMTTSTAIQAQVKDRDHKGYWQILPAFIQAWKRGDRTTANMVPTNGKPVQGAFWHHTLTVDANCGSDPLGKSQDIKMAAEDAVSGIVLVAKGKTNLVAVVNVGTKELGKQTLVEGYNKFKFTGLTPGKVQLEVWDGSTMIGGGYGKLEVTNSASLCNYNFQVVGSAAPLQEQDLKSEVDFGRRLSSTASLQEPPLLERQLDPPLNSPFGNIPSSMPESSYRPRNSVSYLGRLEYLRGDLPVDDDSELPNKVPHRLSTTDIEILRIQQVTELPPRAVRESLLDAFWTRCYPWTPVVERSWIDERSPGTTSLLLQHAIFLAGSRVSAPVQNYTSEDFYKKARLLFWMGAEDDPIINIASACLLQWWNPEGPERVSLDTSSFWVRVCVGLAYQVGLHREPNGKPDAGLRKRIWWSLVTRDCLINAGHGRPRAIDLKLADVSPISALDFDGAAASSDLFAAYVGISCILGDLTQSYLRKQGLQEQKKSLEDRLFRWLKTLPDHLQLCRATEGRPLKSYSFEARQLHVQYFTVLVILNRPLDPKLAPSTASLLASSFIAGIFEDFMARDELRYLGPIFTFYCLTAGMAQLSCFRYSEFVGLGEQNLNIMARALEELSRRWPTAVGSLKHLMDVREKATQRPHLGHFPDISLPATTAQFFSDFGPDLCRMWHAIYQRLPQAASFAPRELEMAGILQGLRTPNNQHLDLDISADAAVQQLLGNQLTSETALEPTLLQPQEWFGPYAMGNWLMTDWDQGGLGW
;
A
#
# COMPACT_ATOMS: atom_id res chain seq x y z
N MET A 1 -32.35 -56.58 -60.21
CA MET A 1 -33.04 -55.69 -61.18
C MET A 1 -34.06 -54.89 -60.39
N ARG A 2 -33.85 -53.57 -60.26
CA ARG A 2 -34.82 -52.50 -59.97
C ARG A 2 -35.87 -52.62 -58.82
N LEU A 3 -36.01 -51.48 -58.14
CA LEU A 3 -37.11 -50.98 -57.29
C LEU A 3 -37.27 -51.59 -55.89
N THR A 4 -36.95 -50.80 -54.86
CA THR A 4 -37.92 -50.14 -53.95
C THR A 4 -37.16 -49.48 -52.81
N SER A 5 -37.32 -48.15 -52.63
CA SER A 5 -37.21 -47.41 -51.35
C SER A 5 -37.17 -45.91 -51.61
N ALA A 6 -38.36 -45.33 -51.79
CA ALA A 6 -38.65 -43.92 -51.57
C ALA A 6 -39.68 -43.87 -50.44
N ILE A 7 -39.62 -42.85 -49.57
CA ILE A 7 -40.38 -42.65 -48.31
C ILE A 7 -39.63 -43.10 -47.04
N VAL A 8 -38.46 -42.51 -46.76
CA VAL A 8 -37.92 -42.30 -45.39
C VAL A 8 -37.14 -40.97 -45.25
N ALA A 9 -36.74 -40.32 -46.36
CA ALA A 9 -35.91 -39.11 -46.31
C ALA A 9 -36.62 -37.79 -45.90
N GLY A 10 -37.90 -37.82 -45.53
CA GLY A 10 -38.69 -36.63 -45.16
C GLY A 10 -38.86 -36.37 -43.66
N LEU A 11 -38.50 -37.32 -42.78
CA LEU A 11 -38.77 -37.23 -41.33
C LEU A 11 -37.51 -37.12 -40.45
N LEU A 12 -36.31 -37.17 -41.04
CA LEU A 12 -35.04 -37.00 -40.32
C LEU A 12 -34.42 -35.59 -40.41
N ALA A 13 -34.98 -34.70 -41.24
CA ALA A 13 -34.56 -33.29 -41.29
C ALA A 13 -35.29 -32.40 -40.25
N GLY A 14 -36.43 -32.86 -39.71
CA GLY A 14 -37.17 -32.17 -38.64
C GLY A 14 -36.64 -32.48 -37.24
N VAL A 15 -36.03 -33.65 -37.04
CA VAL A 15 -35.60 -34.13 -35.71
C VAL A 15 -34.16 -33.72 -35.38
N SER A 16 -33.32 -33.48 -36.39
CA SER A 16 -31.99 -32.87 -36.20
C SER A 16 -32.05 -31.37 -35.89
N SER A 17 -33.05 -30.66 -36.42
CA SER A 17 -33.33 -29.26 -36.04
C SER A 17 -33.94 -29.15 -34.64
N ALA A 18 -34.76 -30.12 -34.21
CA ALA A 18 -35.29 -30.18 -32.85
C ALA A 18 -34.19 -30.53 -31.82
N ARG A 19 -33.26 -31.45 -32.14
CA ARG A 19 -32.08 -31.73 -31.30
C ARG A 19 -31.05 -30.61 -31.28
N ALA A 20 -30.93 -29.80 -32.33
CA ALA A 20 -30.11 -28.57 -32.29
C ALA A 20 -30.75 -27.45 -31.44
N VAL A 21 -32.07 -27.50 -31.24
CA VAL A 21 -32.80 -26.61 -30.32
C VAL A 21 -32.74 -27.15 -28.88
N GLU A 22 -32.74 -28.47 -28.67
CA GLU A 22 -32.55 -29.09 -27.35
C GLU A 22 -31.08 -29.15 -26.88
N GLN A 23 -30.09 -29.20 -27.78
CA GLN A 23 -28.66 -29.07 -27.44
C GLN A 23 -28.18 -27.63 -27.22
N ARG A 24 -29.09 -26.63 -27.26
CA ARG A 24 -28.81 -25.30 -26.68
C ARG A 24 -28.86 -25.31 -25.15
N ALA A 25 -29.25 -26.42 -24.53
CA ALA A 25 -29.36 -26.59 -23.08
C ALA A 25 -28.02 -26.93 -22.38
N THR A 26 -27.02 -26.07 -22.55
CA THR A 26 -26.03 -25.62 -21.54
C THR A 26 -25.19 -24.49 -22.15
N ALA A 27 -25.81 -23.54 -22.85
CA ALA A 27 -25.10 -22.31 -23.22
C ALA A 27 -24.73 -21.61 -21.90
N LYS A 28 -23.43 -21.57 -21.56
CA LYS A 28 -22.94 -20.80 -20.40
C LYS A 28 -23.50 -19.39 -20.57
N LYS A 29 -24.25 -18.90 -19.59
CA LYS A 29 -24.83 -17.56 -19.54
C LYS A 29 -23.88 -16.64 -18.78
N PRO A 30 -22.81 -16.13 -19.40
CA PRO A 30 -21.80 -15.41 -18.67
C PRO A 30 -22.33 -14.07 -18.16
N VAL A 31 -21.82 -13.67 -17.00
CA VAL A 31 -22.02 -12.34 -16.43
C VAL A 31 -20.67 -11.77 -16.03
N PHE A 32 -20.40 -10.55 -16.47
CA PHE A 32 -19.14 -9.86 -16.23
C PHE A 32 -19.37 -8.59 -15.42
N ALA A 33 -18.34 -8.15 -14.72
CA ALA A 33 -18.26 -6.78 -14.23
C ALA A 33 -17.23 -6.01 -15.07
N HIS A 34 -17.60 -4.81 -15.49
CA HIS A 34 -16.68 -3.90 -16.15
C HIS A 34 -15.68 -3.36 -15.13
N TYR A 35 -14.39 -3.47 -15.40
CA TYR A 35 -13.33 -3.23 -14.43
C TYR A 35 -12.38 -2.14 -14.94
N MET A 36 -12.28 -1.04 -14.21
CA MET A 36 -11.36 0.05 -14.53
C MET A 36 -9.97 -0.28 -14.00
N ILE A 37 -8.99 -0.35 -14.90
CA ILE A 37 -7.59 -0.59 -14.53
C ILE A 37 -7.05 0.67 -13.85
N GLY A 38 -6.79 0.55 -12.55
CA GLY A 38 -6.03 1.50 -11.74
C GLY A 38 -4.81 0.83 -11.13
N GLU A 39 -3.82 1.61 -10.67
CA GLU A 39 -2.71 1.05 -9.90
C GLU A 39 -3.24 0.57 -8.55
N ILE A 40 -3.20 -0.74 -8.31
CA ILE A 40 -3.60 -1.38 -7.03
C ILE A 40 -2.65 -2.51 -6.66
N THR A 41 -2.60 -2.87 -5.37
CA THR A 41 -1.74 -3.95 -4.89
C THR A 41 -2.15 -5.34 -5.41
N ASP A 42 -1.21 -6.30 -5.39
CA ASP A 42 -1.51 -7.70 -5.70
C ASP A 42 -2.62 -8.28 -4.79
N ALA A 43 -2.60 -7.93 -3.50
CA ALA A 43 -3.64 -8.34 -2.55
C ALA A 43 -5.03 -7.81 -2.95
N HIS A 44 -5.11 -6.55 -3.39
CA HIS A 44 -6.37 -5.94 -3.84
C HIS A 44 -6.87 -6.55 -5.14
N THR A 45 -5.99 -6.83 -6.12
CA THR A 45 -6.41 -7.56 -7.34
C THR A 45 -6.97 -8.94 -7.03
N ARG A 46 -6.37 -9.64 -6.06
CA ARG A 46 -6.84 -10.95 -5.61
C ARG A 46 -8.18 -10.84 -4.90
N GLN A 47 -8.34 -9.85 -4.01
CA GLN A 47 -9.57 -9.63 -3.26
C GLN A 47 -10.74 -9.30 -4.19
N ASP A 48 -10.53 -8.45 -5.20
CA ASP A 48 -11.55 -8.14 -6.20
C ASP A 48 -12.04 -9.39 -6.93
N ILE A 49 -11.12 -10.27 -7.34
CA ILE A 49 -11.48 -11.54 -7.99
C ILE A 49 -12.24 -12.46 -7.03
N VAL A 50 -11.81 -12.56 -5.77
CA VAL A 50 -12.48 -13.38 -4.75
C VAL A 50 -13.91 -12.88 -4.51
N ASP A 51 -14.10 -11.58 -4.35
CA ASP A 51 -15.41 -10.98 -4.11
C ASP A 51 -16.32 -11.13 -5.33
N ALA A 52 -15.82 -10.82 -6.53
CA ALA A 52 -16.59 -10.97 -7.76
C ALA A 52 -17.02 -12.42 -7.99
N LYS A 53 -16.10 -13.38 -7.78
CA LYS A 53 -16.41 -14.81 -7.85
C LYS A 53 -17.44 -15.23 -6.81
N THR A 54 -17.36 -14.70 -5.59
CA THR A 54 -18.31 -14.98 -4.50
C THR A 54 -19.71 -14.49 -4.83
N LEU A 55 -19.83 -13.34 -5.50
CA LEU A 55 -21.12 -12.83 -6.00
C LEU A 55 -21.65 -13.61 -7.20
N GLY A 56 -20.80 -14.41 -7.85
CA GLY A 56 -21.14 -15.28 -8.97
C GLY A 56 -20.76 -14.73 -10.34
N PHE A 57 -19.99 -13.64 -10.43
CA PHE A 57 -19.45 -13.17 -11.69
C PHE A 57 -18.52 -14.22 -12.34
N ASP A 58 -18.53 -14.28 -13.67
CA ASP A 58 -17.69 -15.20 -14.45
C ASP A 58 -16.37 -14.56 -14.88
N GLY A 59 -16.29 -13.22 -14.86
CA GLY A 59 -15.06 -12.52 -15.20
C GLY A 59 -15.13 -10.99 -15.13
N PHE A 60 -13.98 -10.37 -15.39
CA PHE A 60 -13.86 -8.92 -15.59
C PHE A 60 -13.64 -8.57 -17.06
N ALA A 61 -14.32 -7.51 -17.50
CA ALA A 61 -14.05 -6.82 -18.76
C ALA A 61 -13.16 -5.62 -18.45
N MET A 62 -11.86 -5.77 -18.67
CA MET A 62 -10.83 -4.82 -18.22
C MET A 62 -10.68 -3.65 -19.18
N ASN A 63 -10.99 -2.46 -18.70
CA ASN A 63 -10.88 -1.21 -19.42
C ASN A 63 -9.78 -0.33 -18.84
N PHE A 64 -9.06 0.36 -19.70
CA PHE A 64 -7.93 1.19 -19.31
C PHE A 64 -8.40 2.62 -19.10
N GLY A 65 -8.37 3.08 -17.84
CA GLY A 65 -8.64 4.48 -17.53
C GLY A 65 -7.48 5.38 -17.94
N ASN A 66 -7.75 6.65 -18.20
CA ASN A 66 -6.71 7.66 -18.36
C ASN A 66 -6.08 8.03 -17.02
N LYS A 67 -4.76 8.18 -16.99
CA LYS A 67 -4.11 9.02 -15.97
C LYS A 67 -4.30 10.48 -16.41
N PRO A 68 -4.96 11.36 -15.62
CA PRO A 68 -4.91 12.78 -15.91
C PRO A 68 -3.43 13.23 -15.90
N PRO A 69 -3.00 14.06 -16.87
CA PRO A 69 -1.63 14.54 -16.90
C PRO A 69 -1.30 15.21 -15.56
N ALA A 70 -0.05 15.10 -15.12
CA ALA A 70 0.41 15.70 -13.86
C ALA A 70 0.23 17.24 -13.81
N ASP A 71 -0.08 17.86 -14.95
CA ASP A 71 -0.33 19.28 -15.15
C ASP A 71 -1.73 19.49 -15.79
N PRO A 72 -2.69 20.09 -15.07
CA PRO A 72 -4.02 20.40 -15.58
C PRO A 72 -4.04 21.42 -16.74
N SER A 73 -2.96 22.15 -17.01
CA SER A 73 -2.91 23.09 -18.15
C SER A 73 -2.69 22.40 -19.50
N LYS A 74 -2.38 21.10 -19.48
CA LYS A 74 -2.01 20.30 -20.66
C LYS A 74 -3.11 19.40 -21.22
N TYR A 75 -4.36 19.59 -20.80
CA TYR A 75 -5.53 18.85 -21.31
C TYR A 75 -5.67 18.86 -22.85
N LEU A 76 -4.99 19.76 -23.56
CA LEU A 76 -5.09 19.92 -25.00
C LEU A 76 -3.81 19.58 -25.78
N THR A 77 -2.69 19.25 -25.12
CA THR A 77 -1.37 19.22 -25.80
C THR A 77 -0.48 18.00 -25.52
N ASP A 78 -0.66 17.27 -24.42
CA ASP A 78 0.06 15.99 -24.22
C ASP A 78 -0.80 14.83 -24.74
N SER A 79 -0.20 13.98 -25.58
CA SER A 79 -0.87 12.82 -26.16
C SER A 79 -1.44 11.88 -25.10
N PHE A 80 -2.65 11.40 -25.34
CA PHE A 80 -3.35 10.31 -24.62
C PHE A 80 -2.60 8.97 -24.70
N THR A 81 -1.36 8.90 -24.23
CA THR A 81 -0.45 7.76 -24.44
C THR A 81 0.11 7.22 -23.13
N ASP A 82 -0.73 6.58 -22.31
CA ASP A 82 -0.21 5.53 -21.43
C ASP A 82 -1.27 4.51 -20.96
N GLN A 83 -2.21 4.09 -21.83
CA GLN A 83 -3.10 2.96 -21.49
C GLN A 83 -2.29 1.69 -21.16
N PHE A 84 -1.11 1.52 -21.77
CA PHE A 84 -0.19 0.40 -21.54
C PHE A 84 1.05 0.80 -20.72
N ALA A 85 0.89 1.73 -19.78
CA ALA A 85 1.91 2.11 -18.82
C ALA A 85 2.45 0.91 -18.03
N TYR A 86 3.64 1.07 -17.46
CA TYR A 86 4.18 0.08 -16.52
C TYR A 86 3.22 -0.22 -15.35
N TRP A 87 2.58 0.79 -14.77
CA TRP A 87 1.66 0.61 -13.64
C TRP A 87 0.37 -0.12 -14.06
N SER A 88 -0.21 0.20 -15.23
CA SER A 88 -1.43 -0.46 -15.71
C SER A 88 -1.13 -1.90 -16.12
N ASN A 89 0.01 -2.14 -16.79
CA ASN A 89 0.49 -3.48 -17.12
C ASN A 89 0.76 -4.33 -15.87
N ASN A 90 1.32 -3.75 -14.80
CA ASN A 90 1.49 -4.47 -13.54
C ASN A 90 0.15 -4.90 -12.93
N THR A 91 -0.87 -4.04 -12.94
CA THR A 91 -2.20 -4.40 -12.46
C THR A 91 -2.80 -5.51 -13.32
N VAL A 92 -2.69 -5.41 -14.65
CA VAL A 92 -3.16 -6.44 -15.59
C VAL A 92 -2.44 -7.78 -15.35
N ASP A 93 -1.12 -7.77 -15.18
CA ASP A 93 -0.34 -8.98 -14.89
C ASP A 93 -0.74 -9.62 -13.55
N ARG A 94 -0.95 -8.81 -12.51
CA ARG A 94 -1.45 -9.27 -11.21
C ARG A 94 -2.86 -9.85 -11.31
N LEU A 95 -3.76 -9.22 -12.05
CA LEU A 95 -5.10 -9.71 -12.32
C LEU A 95 -5.05 -11.06 -13.04
N PHE A 96 -4.31 -11.18 -14.15
CA PHE A 96 -4.16 -12.45 -14.86
C PHE A 96 -3.52 -13.54 -14.01
N LYS A 97 -2.46 -13.22 -13.26
CA LYS A 97 -1.84 -14.16 -12.32
C LYS A 97 -2.87 -14.67 -11.29
N ASN A 98 -3.57 -13.76 -10.62
CA ASN A 98 -4.56 -14.15 -9.59
C ASN A 98 -5.77 -14.86 -10.20
N ALA A 99 -6.18 -14.52 -11.42
CA ALA A 99 -7.26 -15.16 -12.14
C ALA A 99 -6.89 -16.57 -12.62
N ASP A 100 -5.64 -16.78 -13.05
CA ASP A 100 -5.08 -18.11 -13.36
C ASP A 100 -5.13 -18.99 -12.08
N ASP A 101 -4.70 -18.45 -10.93
CA ASP A 101 -4.71 -19.16 -9.64
C ASP A 101 -6.14 -19.48 -9.14
N LEU A 102 -7.09 -18.58 -9.36
CA LEU A 102 -8.45 -18.66 -8.80
C LEU A 102 -9.48 -19.24 -9.77
N GLY A 103 -9.13 -19.46 -11.04
CA GLY A 103 -10.06 -19.90 -12.07
C GLY A 103 -11.18 -18.88 -12.31
N PHE A 104 -10.80 -17.65 -12.68
CA PHE A 104 -11.70 -16.54 -12.99
C PHE A 104 -11.42 -16.01 -14.40
N GLY A 105 -12.44 -15.57 -15.13
CA GLY A 105 -12.28 -15.08 -16.50
C GLY A 105 -11.83 -13.62 -16.57
N LEU A 106 -10.95 -13.28 -17.49
CA LEU A 106 -10.59 -11.90 -17.81
C LEU A 106 -10.58 -11.69 -19.32
N PHE A 107 -11.07 -10.55 -19.79
CA PHE A 107 -10.87 -10.13 -21.18
C PHE A 107 -10.76 -8.61 -21.26
N PHE A 108 -10.19 -8.12 -22.36
CA PHE A 108 -9.98 -6.69 -22.53
C PHE A 108 -11.20 -6.00 -23.16
N SER A 109 -11.54 -4.84 -22.59
CA SER A 109 -12.51 -3.87 -23.08
C SER A 109 -11.80 -2.55 -23.40
N PHE A 110 -11.08 -2.50 -24.52
CA PHE A 110 -10.22 -1.36 -24.89
C PHE A 110 -10.99 -0.05 -25.08
N ASP A 111 -10.43 1.07 -24.61
CA ASP A 111 -11.09 2.36 -24.62
C ASP A 111 -10.83 3.13 -25.93
N HIS A 112 -11.86 3.23 -26.77
CA HIS A 112 -11.88 4.04 -28.01
C HIS A 112 -12.58 5.39 -27.82
N ALA A 113 -13.18 5.65 -26.66
CA ALA A 113 -13.85 6.91 -26.40
C ALA A 113 -12.85 8.07 -26.46
N ALA A 114 -13.33 9.25 -26.89
CA ALA A 114 -12.53 10.47 -27.05
C ALA A 114 -11.20 10.31 -27.83
N GLY A 115 -11.06 9.26 -28.66
CA GLY A 115 -9.88 9.00 -29.48
C GLY A 115 -8.66 8.49 -28.70
N HIS A 116 -8.86 7.90 -27.51
CA HIS A 116 -7.78 7.37 -26.68
C HIS A 116 -7.03 6.22 -27.36
N LEU A 117 -7.75 5.24 -27.92
CA LEU A 117 -7.25 4.33 -28.96
C LEU A 117 -7.99 4.66 -30.25
N LYS A 118 -7.25 4.75 -31.36
CA LYS A 118 -7.82 5.19 -32.64
C LYS A 118 -8.11 4.01 -33.56
N ASP A 119 -7.28 2.98 -33.48
CA ASP A 119 -7.39 1.81 -34.33
C ASP A 119 -7.11 0.52 -33.54
N PRO A 120 -7.79 -0.60 -33.85
CA PRO A 120 -7.49 -1.89 -33.25
C PRO A 120 -6.04 -2.36 -33.35
N SER A 121 -5.30 -1.90 -34.35
CA SER A 121 -3.87 -2.19 -34.48
C SER A 121 -3.02 -1.63 -33.34
N ASP A 122 -3.50 -0.61 -32.62
CA ASP A 122 -2.81 0.03 -31.48
C ASP A 122 -2.61 -0.94 -30.29
N TYR A 123 -3.44 -1.97 -30.18
CA TYR A 123 -3.41 -2.93 -29.06
C TYR A 123 -3.37 -4.40 -29.52
N ALA A 124 -3.19 -4.67 -30.82
CA ALA A 124 -3.17 -6.02 -31.36
C ALA A 124 -2.06 -6.90 -30.77
N ASP A 125 -0.84 -6.37 -30.64
CA ASP A 125 0.28 -7.13 -30.07
C ASP A 125 0.16 -7.27 -28.55
N TYR A 126 -0.41 -6.25 -27.89
CA TYR A 126 -0.73 -6.30 -26.47
C TYR A 126 -1.76 -7.40 -26.17
N LEU A 127 -2.83 -7.50 -26.96
CA LEU A 127 -3.82 -8.58 -26.82
C LEU A 127 -3.17 -9.96 -26.95
N LYS A 128 -2.28 -10.15 -27.93
CA LYS A 128 -1.61 -11.44 -28.19
C LYS A 128 -0.80 -11.96 -27.01
N SER A 129 -0.19 -11.07 -26.21
CA SER A 129 0.61 -11.51 -25.07
C SER A 129 -0.21 -12.16 -23.95
N TYR A 130 -1.53 -11.92 -23.91
CA TYR A 130 -2.43 -12.46 -22.89
C TYR A 130 -3.42 -13.50 -23.40
N ILE A 131 -3.75 -13.51 -24.70
CA ILE A 131 -4.84 -14.32 -25.25
C ILE A 131 -4.67 -15.85 -25.05
N THR A 132 -3.42 -16.28 -24.83
CA THR A 132 -3.06 -17.67 -24.56
C THR A 132 -3.18 -18.06 -23.09
N ARG A 133 -3.39 -17.10 -22.18
CA ARG A 133 -3.59 -17.36 -20.75
C ARG A 133 -4.81 -18.24 -20.51
N THR A 134 -4.73 -19.08 -19.49
CA THR A 134 -5.83 -19.96 -19.09
C THR A 134 -7.04 -19.20 -18.55
N SER A 135 -6.80 -18.08 -17.86
CA SER A 135 -7.82 -17.17 -17.37
C SER A 135 -8.37 -16.21 -18.43
N TYR A 136 -7.80 -16.16 -19.65
CA TYR A 136 -8.39 -15.34 -20.71
C TYR A 136 -9.75 -15.91 -21.10
N PHE A 137 -10.81 -15.10 -20.96
CA PHE A 137 -12.17 -15.57 -21.13
C PHE A 137 -12.45 -15.94 -22.59
N LYS A 138 -12.99 -17.15 -22.78
CA LYS A 138 -13.35 -17.70 -24.09
C LYS A 138 -14.83 -18.05 -24.11
N PHE A 139 -15.55 -17.56 -25.11
CA PHE A 139 -16.91 -17.98 -25.39
C PHE A 139 -16.89 -19.02 -26.52
N ASN A 140 -17.40 -20.22 -26.24
CA ASN A 140 -17.32 -21.37 -27.16
C ASN A 140 -15.88 -21.64 -27.68
N ASN A 141 -14.89 -21.55 -26.78
CA ASN A 141 -13.46 -21.69 -27.05
C ASN A 141 -12.79 -20.57 -27.86
N THR A 142 -13.52 -19.53 -28.28
CA THR A 142 -12.96 -18.37 -28.95
C THR A 142 -12.76 -17.21 -27.95
N PRO A 143 -11.57 -16.60 -27.86
CA PRO A 143 -11.31 -15.45 -27.00
C PRO A 143 -12.24 -14.26 -27.27
N VAL A 144 -12.71 -13.60 -26.23
CA VAL A 144 -13.59 -12.42 -26.35
C VAL A 144 -12.78 -11.13 -26.24
N VAL A 145 -13.09 -10.14 -27.07
CA VAL A 145 -12.56 -8.77 -26.98
C VAL A 145 -13.74 -7.80 -27.11
N SER A 146 -13.81 -6.80 -26.23
CA SER A 146 -14.78 -5.72 -26.32
C SER A 146 -14.10 -4.36 -26.38
N THR A 147 -14.91 -3.32 -26.46
CA THR A 147 -14.47 -1.92 -26.37
C THR A 147 -15.43 -1.09 -25.53
N PHE A 148 -14.96 0.05 -25.06
CA PHE A 148 -15.82 1.20 -24.77
C PHE A 148 -15.74 2.17 -25.97
N GLY A 149 -16.87 2.42 -26.63
CA GLY A 149 -16.91 3.16 -27.88
C GLY A 149 -16.37 2.39 -29.09
N GLY A 150 -15.91 3.12 -30.10
CA GLY A 150 -15.37 2.56 -31.34
C GLY A 150 -16.36 2.56 -32.51
N GLU A 151 -17.39 3.42 -32.44
CA GLU A 151 -18.41 3.61 -33.49
C GLU A 151 -17.80 4.04 -34.84
N ASN A 152 -16.56 4.52 -34.86
CA ASN A 152 -15.84 4.90 -36.08
C ASN A 152 -14.79 3.87 -36.52
N VAL A 153 -14.77 2.68 -35.91
CA VAL A 153 -13.81 1.61 -36.23
C VAL A 153 -14.40 0.67 -37.28
N TYR A 154 -13.73 0.58 -38.43
CA TYR A 154 -14.10 -0.27 -39.56
C TYR A 154 -13.03 -1.32 -39.92
N THR A 155 -11.86 -1.27 -39.28
CA THR A 155 -10.67 -2.08 -39.57
C THR A 155 -10.64 -3.43 -38.84
N TRP A 156 -11.78 -3.90 -38.33
CA TRP A 156 -11.90 -5.17 -37.61
C TRP A 156 -11.47 -6.41 -38.41
N SER A 157 -11.62 -6.38 -39.73
CA SER A 157 -11.13 -7.47 -40.60
C SER A 157 -9.61 -7.62 -40.49
N ASP A 158 -8.89 -6.50 -40.54
CA ASP A 158 -7.42 -6.50 -40.49
C ASP A 158 -6.93 -6.82 -39.08
N PHE A 159 -7.66 -6.36 -38.05
CA PHE A 159 -7.42 -6.77 -36.68
C PHE A 159 -7.48 -8.29 -36.50
N LYS A 160 -8.53 -8.95 -36.98
CA LYS A 160 -8.67 -10.43 -36.92
C LYS A 160 -7.54 -11.14 -37.67
N LYS A 161 -7.15 -10.65 -38.86
CA LYS A 161 -6.00 -11.21 -39.60
C LYS A 161 -4.71 -11.12 -38.78
N ARG A 162 -4.54 -10.04 -38.02
CA ARG A 162 -3.35 -9.83 -37.18
C ARG A 162 -3.36 -10.71 -35.93
N VAL A 163 -4.46 -10.76 -35.18
CA VAL A 163 -4.52 -11.38 -33.84
C VAL A 163 -4.98 -12.84 -33.83
N GLY A 164 -5.58 -13.32 -34.92
CA GLY A 164 -6.16 -14.66 -35.01
C GLY A 164 -7.66 -14.66 -34.71
N ASP A 165 -8.20 -15.86 -34.45
CA ASP A 165 -9.63 -16.04 -34.21
C ASP A 165 -10.04 -15.46 -32.85
N VAL A 166 -10.81 -14.37 -32.89
CA VAL A 166 -11.33 -13.64 -31.72
C VAL A 166 -12.77 -13.20 -31.97
N LEU A 167 -13.57 -13.18 -30.90
CA LEU A 167 -14.92 -12.63 -30.90
C LEU A 167 -14.89 -11.16 -30.53
N ILE A 168 -15.28 -10.30 -31.45
CA ILE A 168 -15.29 -8.85 -31.26
C ILE A 168 -16.70 -8.39 -30.91
N ILE A 169 -16.88 -7.85 -29.70
CA ILE A 169 -18.17 -7.38 -29.18
C ILE A 169 -18.02 -5.92 -28.72
N PRO A 170 -18.07 -4.93 -29.63
CA PRO A 170 -17.86 -3.53 -29.27
C PRO A 170 -18.98 -2.96 -28.39
N GLY A 171 -18.61 -2.10 -27.44
CA GLY A 171 -19.52 -1.43 -26.51
C GLY A 171 -19.92 -0.05 -26.97
N TYR A 172 -20.96 0.04 -27.79
CA TYR A 172 -21.40 1.30 -28.39
C TYR A 172 -22.36 2.06 -27.48
N TYR A 173 -22.19 3.39 -27.46
CA TYR A 173 -23.05 4.32 -26.73
C TYR A 173 -23.69 5.39 -27.63
N GLN A 174 -23.24 5.52 -28.88
CA GLN A 174 -23.74 6.54 -29.85
C GLN A 174 -24.25 5.98 -31.19
N ILE A 175 -24.36 4.65 -31.35
CA ILE A 175 -24.77 4.03 -32.61
C ILE A 175 -26.29 3.90 -32.75
N ASN A 176 -26.79 3.85 -33.99
CA ASN A 176 -28.15 3.43 -34.29
C ASN A 176 -28.28 1.90 -34.18
N PRO A 177 -29.11 1.36 -33.26
CA PRO A 177 -29.27 -0.09 -33.08
C PRO A 177 -29.79 -0.81 -34.33
N SER A 178 -30.53 -0.12 -35.20
CA SER A 178 -31.18 -0.73 -36.35
C SER A 178 -30.23 -1.04 -37.51
N THR A 179 -29.14 -0.27 -37.63
CA THR A 179 -28.18 -0.32 -38.75
C THR A 179 -26.80 -0.84 -38.32
N THR A 180 -26.62 -1.19 -37.05
CA THR A 180 -25.33 -1.63 -36.47
C THR A 180 -24.59 -2.67 -37.32
N PHE A 181 -25.23 -3.78 -37.67
CA PHE A 181 -24.59 -4.87 -38.43
C PHE A 181 -24.53 -4.62 -39.95
N THR A 182 -25.20 -3.59 -40.46
CA THR A 182 -25.05 -3.15 -41.85
C THR A 182 -23.91 -2.15 -42.00
N GLU A 183 -23.69 -1.30 -41.00
CA GLU A 183 -22.64 -0.27 -40.98
C GLU A 183 -21.30 -0.83 -40.48
N HIS A 184 -21.31 -1.78 -39.55
CA HIS A 184 -20.10 -2.40 -38.99
C HIS A 184 -19.99 -3.87 -39.39
N GLN A 185 -19.10 -4.13 -40.34
CA GLN A 185 -18.75 -5.48 -40.76
C GLN A 185 -17.63 -6.06 -39.88
N ASN A 186 -17.51 -7.39 -39.88
CA ASN A 186 -16.45 -8.15 -39.21
C ASN A 186 -16.45 -8.14 -37.66
N ILE A 187 -17.50 -7.62 -37.03
CA ILE A 187 -17.79 -7.80 -35.60
C ILE A 187 -18.59 -9.09 -35.35
N ASP A 188 -18.50 -9.64 -34.14
CA ASP A 188 -19.17 -10.91 -33.76
C ASP A 188 -20.34 -10.73 -32.80
N GLY A 189 -20.46 -9.53 -32.24
CA GLY A 189 -21.60 -9.11 -31.46
C GLY A 189 -21.59 -7.62 -31.21
N VAL A 190 -22.52 -7.18 -30.38
CA VAL A 190 -22.58 -5.80 -29.90
C VAL A 190 -22.95 -5.77 -28.42
N PHE A 191 -22.32 -4.85 -27.70
CA PHE A 191 -22.66 -4.51 -26.33
C PHE A 191 -23.38 -3.15 -26.31
N ASN A 192 -24.61 -3.12 -25.77
CA ASN A 192 -25.30 -1.86 -25.54
C ASN A 192 -24.80 -1.22 -24.24
N TRP A 193 -24.02 -0.14 -24.35
CA TRP A 193 -23.44 0.56 -23.20
C TRP A 193 -24.47 1.40 -22.43
N ASN A 194 -25.58 1.81 -23.08
CA ASN A 194 -26.56 2.72 -22.50
C ASN A 194 -27.49 2.00 -21.50
N SER A 195 -27.08 2.02 -20.23
CA SER A 195 -27.77 1.37 -19.10
C SER A 195 -28.74 2.26 -18.31
N TRP A 196 -29.00 3.48 -18.80
CA TRP A 196 -29.82 4.49 -18.13
C TRP A 196 -30.74 5.18 -19.15
N PRO A 197 -31.86 5.79 -18.71
CA PRO A 197 -32.61 6.68 -19.59
C PRO A 197 -31.76 7.89 -19.98
N GLN A 198 -31.99 8.40 -21.19
CA GLN A 198 -31.47 9.71 -21.59
C GLN A 198 -32.00 10.78 -20.62
N THR A 199 -31.15 11.70 -20.16
CA THR A 199 -31.55 12.71 -19.17
C THR A 199 -32.75 13.54 -19.63
N SER A 200 -32.82 13.84 -20.93
CA SER A 200 -33.94 14.56 -21.57
C SER A 200 -35.28 13.84 -21.49
N ALA A 201 -35.29 12.53 -21.26
CA ALA A 201 -36.52 11.76 -21.04
C ALA A 201 -37.11 11.98 -19.63
N GLY A 202 -36.37 12.64 -18.74
CA GLY A 202 -36.81 12.98 -17.39
C GLY A 202 -36.90 11.76 -16.48
N LYS A 203 -37.96 11.70 -15.67
CA LYS A 203 -38.14 10.74 -14.57
C LYS A 203 -38.81 9.44 -15.04
N VAL A 204 -38.19 8.75 -16.01
CA VAL A 204 -38.71 7.51 -16.61
C VAL A 204 -37.81 6.32 -16.32
N VAL A 205 -38.38 5.11 -16.39
CA VAL A 205 -37.62 3.85 -16.32
C VAL A 205 -36.85 3.66 -17.63
N VAL A 206 -35.63 3.11 -17.56
CA VAL A 206 -34.85 2.76 -18.77
C VAL A 206 -35.65 1.81 -19.68
N SER A 207 -35.71 2.14 -20.97
CA SER A 207 -36.44 1.34 -21.96
C SER A 207 -35.59 0.18 -22.46
N THR A 208 -36.24 -0.94 -22.77
CA THR A 208 -35.61 -2.09 -23.46
C THR A 208 -35.64 -2.00 -24.98
N ASN A 209 -36.14 -0.90 -25.56
CA ASN A 209 -36.38 -0.82 -27.01
C ASN A 209 -35.08 -0.97 -27.82
N ASP A 210 -34.02 -0.29 -27.39
CA ASP A 210 -32.72 -0.39 -28.06
C ASP A 210 -32.11 -1.77 -27.85
N ASP A 211 -32.21 -2.34 -26.63
CA ASP A 211 -31.74 -3.71 -26.36
C ASP A 211 -32.43 -4.75 -27.25
N LYS A 212 -33.76 -4.66 -27.36
CA LYS A 212 -34.56 -5.53 -28.24
C LYS A 212 -34.16 -5.36 -29.70
N THR A 213 -33.88 -4.12 -30.11
CA THR A 213 -33.44 -3.83 -31.47
C THR A 213 -32.06 -4.44 -31.71
N PHE A 214 -31.06 -4.15 -30.88
CA PHE A 214 -29.73 -4.76 -30.96
C PHE A 214 -29.80 -6.28 -30.97
N GLN A 215 -30.53 -6.90 -30.04
CA GLN A 215 -30.67 -8.35 -29.96
C GLN A 215 -31.34 -8.93 -31.21
N SER A 216 -32.39 -8.29 -31.73
CA SER A 216 -33.08 -8.75 -32.93
C SER A 216 -32.17 -8.70 -34.16
N LYS A 217 -31.38 -7.63 -34.29
CA LYS A 217 -30.43 -7.44 -35.39
C LYS A 217 -29.24 -8.37 -35.27
N ALA A 218 -28.71 -8.57 -34.07
CA ALA A 218 -27.65 -9.53 -33.79
C ALA A 218 -28.12 -10.95 -34.15
N LYS A 219 -29.31 -11.35 -33.68
CA LYS A 219 -29.90 -12.64 -34.02
C LYS A 219 -30.11 -12.82 -35.52
N ALA A 220 -30.62 -11.80 -36.22
CA ALA A 220 -30.79 -11.85 -37.68
C ALA A 220 -29.44 -12.00 -38.42
N ALA A 221 -28.37 -11.41 -37.89
CA ALA A 221 -27.01 -11.52 -38.41
C ALA A 221 -26.24 -12.76 -37.88
N SER A 222 -26.87 -13.61 -37.06
CA SER A 222 -26.21 -14.72 -36.34
C SER A 222 -25.01 -14.28 -35.49
N LYS A 223 -25.15 -13.13 -34.82
CA LYS A 223 -24.18 -12.48 -33.93
C LYS A 223 -24.67 -12.42 -32.49
N LEU A 224 -23.77 -12.12 -31.57
CA LEU A 224 -24.00 -12.08 -30.12
C LEU A 224 -24.54 -10.71 -29.67
N PHE A 225 -25.31 -10.71 -28.59
CA PHE A 225 -25.75 -9.50 -27.91
C PHE A 225 -25.39 -9.53 -26.42
N MET A 226 -24.66 -8.52 -25.97
CA MET A 226 -24.37 -8.25 -24.56
C MET A 226 -25.20 -7.05 -24.08
N MET A 227 -25.83 -7.19 -22.91
CA MET A 227 -26.68 -6.15 -22.33
C MET A 227 -26.01 -5.51 -21.11
N GLY A 228 -26.06 -4.18 -21.04
CA GLY A 228 -25.53 -3.39 -19.92
C GLY A 228 -26.50 -3.29 -18.75
N ILE A 229 -25.96 -3.33 -17.53
CA ILE A 229 -26.69 -3.11 -16.28
C ILE A 229 -25.90 -2.16 -15.40
N SER A 230 -26.53 -1.12 -14.88
CA SER A 230 -25.90 -0.17 -13.98
C SER A 230 -26.93 0.46 -13.02
N PRO A 231 -26.57 0.93 -11.81
CA PRO A 231 -27.54 1.50 -10.89
C PRO A 231 -27.82 2.97 -11.20
N ILE A 232 -26.79 3.81 -11.20
CA ILE A 232 -26.78 5.28 -11.40
C ILE A 232 -25.60 5.61 -12.32
N GLN A 233 -25.48 6.82 -12.88
CA GLN A 233 -24.18 7.37 -13.30
C GLN A 233 -24.12 8.80 -12.80
N PHE A 234 -23.14 9.12 -11.96
CA PHE A 234 -23.00 10.45 -11.42
C PHE A 234 -21.54 10.86 -11.45
N LYS A 235 -21.29 12.04 -12.00
CA LYS A 235 -19.95 12.60 -12.09
C LYS A 235 -20.02 14.05 -11.65
N HIS A 236 -19.13 14.43 -10.75
CA HIS A 236 -19.03 15.78 -10.21
C HIS A 236 -17.57 16.09 -9.88
N LEU A 237 -16.76 16.22 -10.94
CA LEU A 237 -15.31 16.33 -10.85
C LEU A 237 -14.80 17.70 -11.30
N ASP A 238 -15.32 18.21 -12.42
CA ASP A 238 -14.96 19.51 -13.00
C ASP A 238 -16.07 19.99 -13.96
N SER A 239 -15.90 21.16 -14.59
CA SER A 239 -16.90 21.78 -15.48
C SER A 239 -17.25 20.94 -16.72
N SER A 240 -16.33 20.09 -17.18
CA SER A 240 -16.55 19.15 -18.29
C SER A 240 -17.04 17.79 -17.82
N ASN A 241 -16.87 17.48 -16.53
CA ASN A 241 -17.22 16.21 -15.88
C ASN A 241 -18.24 16.43 -14.75
N ASN A 242 -19.39 17.04 -15.06
CA ASN A 242 -20.47 17.29 -14.11
C ASN A 242 -21.84 16.91 -14.71
N TRP A 243 -22.30 15.67 -14.48
CA TRP A 243 -23.55 15.14 -15.03
C TRP A 243 -24.21 14.10 -14.12
N TYR A 244 -25.49 13.82 -14.40
CA TYR A 244 -26.29 12.86 -13.65
C TYR A 244 -27.20 12.06 -14.58
N ARG A 245 -27.01 10.73 -14.62
CA ARG A 245 -27.99 9.79 -15.18
C ARG A 245 -28.68 9.05 -14.06
N ARG A 246 -30.00 9.18 -14.07
CA ARG A 246 -30.90 8.79 -12.99
C ARG A 246 -30.83 7.29 -12.65
N GLY A 247 -30.80 7.00 -11.34
CA GLY A 247 -30.81 5.63 -10.80
C GLY A 247 -31.96 5.27 -9.85
N GLN A 248 -32.90 6.18 -9.58
CA GLN A 248 -34.04 5.95 -8.68
C GLN A 248 -35.07 4.95 -9.23
N ASP A 249 -35.08 4.69 -10.54
CA ASP A 249 -35.97 3.72 -11.20
C ASP A 249 -35.20 2.91 -12.24
N ASN A 250 -34.07 2.32 -11.84
CA ASN A 250 -33.14 1.72 -12.80
C ASN A 250 -32.80 0.27 -12.46
N LEU A 251 -31.96 0.02 -11.46
CA LEU A 251 -31.45 -1.33 -11.16
C LEU A 251 -32.59 -2.33 -10.95
N GLU A 252 -33.59 -1.96 -10.15
CA GLU A 252 -34.73 -2.79 -9.79
C GLU A 252 -35.67 -3.15 -10.95
N TYR A 253 -35.59 -2.40 -12.05
CA TYR A 253 -36.26 -2.73 -13.30
C TYR A 253 -35.32 -3.49 -14.25
N ARG A 254 -34.07 -3.04 -14.36
CA ARG A 254 -33.07 -3.55 -15.29
C ARG A 254 -32.76 -5.04 -15.07
N LEU A 255 -32.75 -5.50 -13.81
CA LEU A 255 -32.61 -6.92 -13.49
C LEU A 255 -33.76 -7.76 -14.09
N GLY A 256 -35.02 -7.33 -13.92
CA GLY A 256 -36.16 -8.03 -14.50
C GLY A 256 -36.19 -7.97 -16.03
N GLN A 257 -35.80 -6.83 -16.61
CA GLN A 257 -35.67 -6.67 -18.06
C GLN A 257 -34.62 -7.63 -18.66
N ALA A 258 -33.46 -7.80 -17.99
CA ALA A 258 -32.42 -8.72 -18.42
C ALA A 258 -32.90 -10.18 -18.38
N LEU A 259 -33.63 -10.57 -17.32
CA LEU A 259 -34.24 -11.90 -17.24
C LEU A 259 -35.31 -12.09 -18.32
N ASP A 260 -36.15 -11.12 -18.62
CA ASP A 260 -37.16 -11.28 -19.67
C ASP A 260 -36.52 -11.41 -21.06
N LEU A 261 -35.56 -10.53 -21.36
CA LEU A 261 -34.93 -10.40 -22.68
C LEU A 261 -34.00 -11.57 -23.03
N GLN A 262 -33.33 -12.15 -22.03
CA GLN A 262 -32.38 -13.26 -22.20
C GLN A 262 -31.29 -12.96 -23.27
N PRO A 263 -30.45 -11.92 -23.08
CA PRO A 263 -29.30 -11.65 -23.96
C PRO A 263 -28.29 -12.82 -23.94
N ASP A 264 -27.29 -12.82 -24.83
CA ASP A 264 -26.26 -13.87 -24.79
C ASP A 264 -25.31 -13.68 -23.60
N MET A 265 -25.08 -12.43 -23.19
CA MET A 265 -24.16 -12.06 -22.12
C MET A 265 -24.68 -10.85 -21.33
N LEU A 266 -24.25 -10.72 -20.07
CA LEU A 266 -24.49 -9.54 -19.25
C LEU A 266 -23.18 -8.87 -18.82
N GLN A 267 -23.16 -7.55 -18.78
CA GLN A 267 -22.07 -6.79 -18.17
C GLN A 267 -22.61 -5.73 -17.23
N PHE A 268 -22.16 -5.78 -15.98
CA PHE A 268 -22.44 -4.76 -14.96
C PHE A 268 -21.43 -3.62 -15.06
N GLN A 269 -21.91 -2.39 -15.21
CA GLN A 269 -21.13 -1.17 -15.25
C GLN A 269 -21.29 -0.48 -13.88
N THR A 270 -20.31 -0.53 -12.98
CA THR A 270 -18.97 -1.14 -13.08
C THR A 270 -18.58 -1.82 -11.75
N TRP A 271 -17.42 -2.48 -11.70
CA TRP A 271 -16.84 -2.99 -10.45
C TRP A 271 -16.29 -1.85 -9.59
N ASN A 272 -15.45 -0.97 -10.12
CA ASN A 272 -14.61 -0.06 -9.32
C ASN A 272 -14.48 1.36 -9.90
N ASP A 273 -15.43 1.82 -10.72
CA ASP A 273 -15.37 3.19 -11.27
C ASP A 273 -15.89 4.25 -10.28
N ALA A 274 -15.02 4.66 -9.38
CA ALA A 274 -15.31 5.70 -8.38
C ALA A 274 -15.67 7.06 -9.02
N GLY A 275 -15.04 7.38 -10.17
CA GLY A 275 -15.20 8.67 -10.83
C GLY A 275 -16.59 8.89 -11.40
N GLU A 276 -17.28 7.82 -11.80
CA GLU A 276 -18.64 7.87 -12.35
C GLU A 276 -19.73 7.33 -11.41
N SER A 277 -19.34 7.05 -10.16
CA SER A 277 -20.21 6.65 -9.05
C SER A 277 -21.05 5.39 -9.28
N HIS A 278 -20.85 4.66 -10.38
CA HIS A 278 -21.69 3.50 -10.71
C HIS A 278 -21.05 2.15 -10.37
N TYR A 279 -20.11 2.16 -9.43
CA TYR A 279 -19.42 0.98 -8.94
C TYR A 279 -20.33 0.11 -8.07
N MET A 280 -20.05 -1.20 -8.08
CA MET A 280 -20.69 -2.20 -7.24
C MET A 280 -19.68 -3.07 -6.48
N GLY A 281 -18.38 -2.88 -6.67
CA GLY A 281 -17.29 -3.65 -6.07
C GLY A 281 -16.48 -2.81 -5.06
N ASN A 282 -15.27 -3.28 -4.75
CA ASN A 282 -14.39 -2.54 -3.85
C ASN A 282 -13.87 -1.26 -4.52
N LEU A 283 -13.76 -0.20 -3.71
CA LEU A 283 -12.97 0.97 -4.04
C LEU A 283 -11.70 0.97 -3.21
N TRP A 284 -10.57 1.00 -3.89
CA TRP A 284 -9.25 1.06 -3.28
C TRP A 284 -8.76 2.51 -3.32
N ASP A 285 -8.01 2.95 -2.32
CA ASP A 285 -7.56 4.34 -2.24
C ASP A 285 -6.51 4.64 -3.31
N GLU A 286 -5.69 3.66 -3.70
CA GLU A 286 -4.54 3.84 -4.59
C GLU A 286 -4.89 4.57 -5.91
N PRO A 287 -5.92 4.17 -6.67
CA PRO A 287 -6.29 4.86 -7.91
C PRO A 287 -6.92 6.24 -7.69
N MET A 288 -7.33 6.57 -6.47
CA MET A 288 -7.98 7.84 -6.12
C MET A 288 -7.05 8.84 -5.44
N THR A 289 -5.84 8.44 -5.04
CA THR A 289 -4.90 9.26 -4.25
C THR A 289 -4.60 10.64 -4.86
N THR A 290 -4.67 10.77 -6.18
CA THR A 290 -4.37 12.02 -6.90
C THR A 290 -5.61 12.87 -7.21
N SER A 291 -6.81 12.43 -6.83
CA SER A 291 -8.07 13.13 -7.15
C SER A 291 -8.92 13.36 -5.90
N THR A 292 -8.76 14.55 -5.32
CA THR A 292 -9.58 15.00 -4.17
C THR A 292 -11.06 15.09 -4.51
N ALA A 293 -11.41 15.38 -5.76
CA ALA A 293 -12.79 15.41 -6.23
C ALA A 293 -13.45 14.02 -6.22
N ILE A 294 -12.75 12.99 -6.73
CA ILE A 294 -13.24 11.60 -6.68
C ILE A 294 -13.36 11.15 -5.22
N GLN A 295 -12.34 11.39 -4.39
CA GLN A 295 -12.38 11.06 -2.96
C GLN A 295 -13.57 11.72 -2.25
N ALA A 296 -13.84 12.99 -2.51
CA ALA A 296 -14.99 13.70 -1.93
C ALA A 296 -16.35 13.18 -2.43
N GLN A 297 -16.43 12.75 -3.70
CA GLN A 297 -17.63 12.17 -4.31
C GLN A 297 -18.02 10.82 -3.69
N VAL A 298 -17.04 9.95 -3.40
CA VAL A 298 -17.30 8.59 -2.90
C VAL A 298 -17.19 8.44 -1.38
N LYS A 299 -16.71 9.48 -0.68
CA LYS A 299 -16.55 9.47 0.79
C LYS A 299 -17.85 9.03 1.47
N ASP A 300 -17.73 8.03 2.34
CA ASP A 300 -18.82 7.43 3.13
C ASP A 300 -20.00 6.87 2.30
N ARG A 301 -19.79 6.59 1.00
CA ARG A 301 -20.81 6.04 0.09
C ARG A 301 -20.39 4.68 -0.46
N ASP A 302 -20.30 3.69 0.41
CA ASP A 302 -20.02 2.33 -0.03
C ASP A 302 -21.21 1.75 -0.82
N HIS A 303 -20.94 1.18 -2.00
CA HIS A 303 -21.97 0.59 -2.87
C HIS A 303 -22.08 -0.94 -2.73
N LYS A 304 -21.28 -1.55 -1.84
CA LYS A 304 -21.36 -2.99 -1.53
C LYS A 304 -22.72 -3.42 -0.97
N GLY A 305 -23.60 -2.48 -0.58
CA GLY A 305 -25.00 -2.80 -0.28
C GLY A 305 -25.70 -3.59 -1.40
N TYR A 306 -25.35 -3.37 -2.67
CA TYR A 306 -25.86 -4.15 -3.79
C TYR A 306 -25.52 -5.64 -3.74
N TRP A 307 -24.47 -6.05 -2.99
CA TRP A 307 -24.08 -7.46 -2.81
C TRP A 307 -25.16 -8.31 -2.16
N GLN A 308 -26.14 -7.69 -1.50
CA GLN A 308 -27.30 -8.40 -0.97
C GLN A 308 -28.30 -8.84 -2.05
N ILE A 309 -28.20 -8.30 -3.27
CA ILE A 309 -29.16 -8.57 -4.36
C ILE A 309 -28.48 -9.36 -5.50
N LEU A 310 -27.24 -9.02 -5.82
CA LEU A 310 -26.54 -9.56 -7.00
C LEU A 310 -26.44 -11.09 -7.04
N PRO A 311 -26.14 -11.82 -5.94
CA PRO A 311 -26.04 -13.28 -5.98
C PRO A 311 -27.36 -13.94 -6.40
N ALA A 312 -28.50 -13.46 -5.88
CA ALA A 312 -29.81 -14.01 -6.23
C ALA A 312 -30.14 -13.77 -7.71
N PHE A 313 -29.81 -12.58 -8.22
CA PHE A 313 -29.98 -12.25 -9.64
C PHE A 313 -29.11 -13.13 -10.53
N ILE A 314 -27.81 -13.25 -10.23
CA ILE A 314 -26.86 -14.01 -11.04
C ILE A 314 -27.23 -15.49 -11.05
N GLN A 315 -27.67 -16.04 -9.92
CA GLN A 315 -28.20 -17.41 -9.88
C GLN A 315 -29.46 -17.57 -10.74
N ALA A 316 -30.40 -16.62 -10.69
CA ALA A 316 -31.60 -16.65 -11.54
C ALA A 316 -31.25 -16.56 -13.03
N TRP A 317 -30.32 -15.65 -13.37
CA TRP A 317 -29.76 -15.52 -14.71
C TRP A 317 -29.22 -16.86 -15.21
N LYS A 318 -28.28 -17.46 -14.47
CA LYS A 318 -27.61 -18.71 -14.81
C LYS A 318 -28.56 -19.91 -14.90
N ARG A 319 -29.66 -19.93 -14.14
CA ARG A 319 -30.73 -20.94 -14.28
C ARG A 319 -31.56 -20.81 -15.54
N GLY A 320 -31.53 -19.65 -16.22
CA GLY A 320 -32.43 -19.39 -17.34
C GLY A 320 -33.78 -18.81 -16.91
N ASP A 321 -33.90 -18.29 -15.69
CA ASP A 321 -35.14 -17.66 -15.24
C ASP A 321 -35.48 -16.48 -16.16
N ARG A 322 -36.76 -16.36 -16.50
CA ARG A 322 -37.29 -15.26 -17.34
C ARG A 322 -37.98 -14.16 -16.55
N THR A 323 -38.14 -14.38 -15.25
CA THR A 323 -38.80 -13.45 -14.33
C THR A 323 -38.02 -13.42 -13.02
N THR A 324 -38.25 -12.38 -12.22
CA THR A 324 -37.62 -12.23 -10.91
C THR A 324 -38.25 -13.13 -9.82
N ALA A 325 -39.28 -13.93 -10.14
CA ALA A 325 -40.05 -14.70 -9.16
C ALA A 325 -39.20 -15.69 -8.35
N ASN A 326 -38.14 -16.24 -8.95
CA ASN A 326 -37.22 -17.19 -8.31
C ASN A 326 -36.01 -16.52 -7.65
N MET A 327 -35.95 -15.19 -7.62
CA MET A 327 -34.93 -14.46 -6.86
C MET A 327 -35.35 -14.44 -5.39
N VAL A 328 -34.71 -15.28 -4.59
CA VAL A 328 -34.93 -15.44 -3.14
C VAL A 328 -33.61 -15.18 -2.38
N PRO A 329 -33.66 -14.95 -1.05
CA PRO A 329 -32.46 -14.80 -0.25
C PRO A 329 -31.47 -15.97 -0.44
N THR A 330 -30.19 -15.63 -0.58
CA THR A 330 -29.07 -16.58 -0.78
C THR A 330 -28.28 -16.82 0.51
N ASN A 331 -28.55 -16.05 1.55
CA ASN A 331 -27.87 -16.08 2.85
C ASN A 331 -28.60 -16.94 3.91
N GLY A 332 -29.63 -17.68 3.52
CA GLY A 332 -30.44 -18.49 4.43
C GLY A 332 -31.34 -17.72 5.41
N LYS A 333 -31.44 -16.39 5.28
CA LYS A 333 -32.32 -15.55 6.11
C LYS A 333 -33.72 -15.43 5.50
N PRO A 334 -34.75 -15.08 6.31
CA PRO A 334 -36.11 -14.88 5.82
C PRO A 334 -36.22 -13.77 4.76
N VAL A 335 -35.38 -12.74 4.91
CA VAL A 335 -35.30 -11.59 4.01
C VAL A 335 -33.85 -11.18 3.76
N GLN A 336 -33.60 -10.64 2.57
CA GLN A 336 -32.30 -10.11 2.14
C GLN A 336 -32.55 -9.02 1.09
N GLY A 337 -31.87 -7.88 1.14
CA GLY A 337 -32.14 -6.82 0.17
C GLY A 337 -31.20 -5.64 0.26
N ALA A 338 -31.50 -4.57 -0.46
CA ALA A 338 -30.83 -3.29 -0.30
C ALA A 338 -31.77 -2.13 -0.66
N PHE A 339 -31.49 -0.96 -0.11
CA PHE A 339 -32.14 0.29 -0.51
C PHE A 339 -31.09 1.37 -0.78
N TRP A 340 -31.44 2.35 -1.59
CA TRP A 340 -30.57 3.44 -1.97
C TRP A 340 -31.33 4.75 -2.14
N HIS A 341 -30.61 5.84 -1.88
CA HIS A 341 -31.08 7.22 -2.00
C HIS A 341 -29.87 8.14 -2.11
N HIS A 342 -30.05 9.34 -2.68
CA HIS A 342 -29.05 10.40 -2.54
C HIS A 342 -29.18 11.05 -1.14
N THR A 343 -28.13 11.72 -0.68
CA THR A 343 -28.07 12.31 0.67
C THR A 343 -28.34 13.81 0.68
N LEU A 344 -28.74 14.38 -0.46
CA LEU A 344 -28.97 15.80 -0.63
C LEU A 344 -30.26 15.98 -1.42
N THR A 345 -31.25 16.67 -0.86
CA THR A 345 -32.51 16.86 -1.58
C THR A 345 -32.30 17.58 -2.91
N VAL A 346 -33.16 17.34 -3.90
CA VAL A 346 -33.03 17.93 -5.24
C VAL A 346 -32.96 19.47 -5.18
N ASP A 347 -33.71 20.08 -4.27
CA ASP A 347 -33.77 21.53 -4.07
C ASP A 347 -32.77 22.08 -3.02
N ALA A 348 -31.89 21.23 -2.47
CA ALA A 348 -30.95 21.64 -1.43
C ALA A 348 -30.02 22.82 -1.81
N ASN A 349 -29.52 23.56 -0.83
CA ASN A 349 -28.51 24.58 -1.06
C ASN A 349 -27.09 24.00 -0.96
N CYS A 350 -26.36 23.97 -2.08
CA CYS A 350 -24.92 23.70 -2.12
C CYS A 350 -24.14 24.84 -2.79
N GLY A 351 -24.57 26.09 -2.61
CA GLY A 351 -24.00 27.26 -3.28
C GLY A 351 -22.56 27.62 -2.91
N SER A 352 -21.98 26.99 -1.87
CA SER A 352 -20.54 27.09 -1.58
C SER A 352 -19.68 26.21 -2.49
N ASP A 353 -20.31 25.29 -3.23
CA ASP A 353 -19.65 24.46 -4.21
C ASP A 353 -19.39 25.27 -5.49
N PRO A 354 -18.11 25.49 -5.88
CA PRO A 354 -17.78 26.28 -7.06
C PRO A 354 -18.25 25.64 -8.37
N LEU A 355 -18.43 24.30 -8.41
CA LEU A 355 -18.90 23.59 -9.59
C LEU A 355 -20.43 23.63 -9.73
N GLY A 356 -21.11 23.63 -8.58
CA GLY A 356 -22.57 23.73 -8.49
C GLY A 356 -23.31 22.52 -9.06
N LYS A 357 -24.64 22.53 -8.87
CA LYS A 357 -25.52 21.47 -9.37
C LYS A 357 -25.58 21.47 -10.90
N SER A 358 -25.36 20.31 -11.51
CA SER A 358 -25.60 20.11 -12.95
C SER A 358 -27.08 20.31 -13.30
N GLN A 359 -27.35 20.68 -14.56
CA GLN A 359 -28.72 20.82 -15.06
C GLN A 359 -29.46 19.47 -15.07
N ASP A 360 -28.71 18.38 -15.24
CA ASP A 360 -29.24 17.02 -15.24
C ASP A 360 -29.88 16.63 -13.92
N ILE A 361 -29.30 17.07 -12.78
CA ILE A 361 -29.90 16.86 -11.45
C ILE A 361 -31.28 17.52 -11.39
N LYS A 362 -31.38 18.79 -11.82
CA LYS A 362 -32.65 19.53 -11.80
C LYS A 362 -33.71 18.87 -12.67
N MET A 363 -33.30 18.28 -13.79
CA MET A 363 -34.20 17.66 -14.76
C MET A 363 -34.63 16.24 -14.35
N ALA A 364 -33.69 15.43 -13.89
CA ALA A 364 -33.86 13.98 -13.80
C ALA A 364 -33.69 13.41 -12.39
N ALA A 365 -33.09 14.09 -11.41
CA ALA A 365 -33.05 13.59 -10.05
C ALA A 365 -34.43 13.64 -9.39
N GLU A 366 -34.68 12.76 -8.43
CA GLU A 366 -35.91 12.76 -7.64
C GLU A 366 -35.62 12.41 -6.19
N ASP A 367 -36.27 13.14 -5.29
CA ASP A 367 -36.30 12.91 -3.85
C ASP A 367 -37.09 11.64 -3.53
N ALA A 368 -36.41 10.49 -3.61
CA ALA A 368 -37.00 9.17 -3.38
C ALA A 368 -36.02 8.20 -2.73
N VAL A 369 -36.58 7.19 -2.06
CA VAL A 369 -35.88 6.00 -1.60
C VAL A 369 -36.36 4.81 -2.43
N SER A 370 -35.43 4.12 -3.06
CA SER A 370 -35.71 2.94 -3.88
C SER A 370 -35.01 1.72 -3.30
N GLY A 371 -35.56 0.53 -3.53
CA GLY A 371 -34.95 -0.68 -2.99
C GLY A 371 -35.54 -1.98 -3.48
N ILE A 372 -34.85 -3.07 -3.15
CA ILE A 372 -35.23 -4.45 -3.44
C ILE A 372 -35.16 -5.25 -2.13
N VAL A 373 -36.21 -6.01 -1.84
CA VAL A 373 -36.27 -7.00 -0.75
C VAL A 373 -36.64 -8.36 -1.33
N LEU A 374 -35.75 -9.31 -1.14
CA LEU A 374 -35.95 -10.72 -1.43
C LEU A 374 -36.59 -11.38 -0.21
N VAL A 375 -37.63 -12.17 -0.43
CA VAL A 375 -38.35 -12.91 0.61
C VAL A 375 -38.21 -14.41 0.36
N ALA A 376 -37.86 -15.15 1.40
CA ALA A 376 -37.72 -16.60 1.35
C ALA A 376 -39.05 -17.30 1.05
N LYS A 377 -38.97 -18.50 0.45
CA LYS A 377 -40.16 -19.27 0.10
C LYS A 377 -41.02 -19.61 1.30
N GLY A 378 -42.34 -19.53 1.15
CA GLY A 378 -43.32 -19.83 2.20
C GLY A 378 -43.43 -18.76 3.30
N LYS A 379 -42.74 -17.62 3.18
CA LYS A 379 -42.93 -16.47 4.08
C LYS A 379 -44.06 -15.58 3.54
N THR A 380 -44.99 -15.22 4.42
CA THR A 380 -46.17 -14.40 4.12
C THR A 380 -46.36 -13.33 5.19
N ASN A 381 -47.23 -12.35 4.95
CA ASN A 381 -47.59 -11.28 5.90
C ASN A 381 -46.42 -10.37 6.33
N LEU A 382 -45.37 -10.30 5.51
CA LEU A 382 -44.25 -9.42 5.78
C LEU A 382 -44.54 -8.01 5.25
N VAL A 383 -44.07 -6.98 5.96
CA VAL A 383 -44.24 -5.58 5.56
C VAL A 383 -42.89 -4.87 5.61
N ALA A 384 -42.45 -4.32 4.47
CA ALA A 384 -41.34 -3.37 4.44
C ALA A 384 -41.86 -1.97 4.76
N VAL A 385 -41.19 -1.26 5.65
CA VAL A 385 -41.47 0.12 6.03
C VAL A 385 -40.20 0.94 5.83
N VAL A 386 -40.31 2.06 5.13
CA VAL A 386 -39.22 3.02 4.96
C VAL A 386 -39.55 4.26 5.78
N ASN A 387 -38.66 4.62 6.70
CA ASN A 387 -38.76 5.85 7.48
C ASN A 387 -37.62 6.81 7.12
N VAL A 388 -37.90 8.10 7.27
CA VAL A 388 -36.93 9.19 7.18
C VAL A 388 -37.05 10.01 8.47
N GLY A 389 -36.04 9.90 9.33
CA GLY A 389 -36.15 10.35 10.72
C GLY A 389 -37.31 9.62 11.41
N THR A 390 -38.24 10.39 11.99
CA THR A 390 -39.44 9.84 12.66
C THR A 390 -40.64 9.68 11.75
N LYS A 391 -40.51 9.97 10.44
CA LYS A 391 -41.63 9.97 9.49
C LYS A 391 -41.60 8.71 8.63
N GLU A 392 -42.71 7.96 8.62
CA GLU A 392 -42.94 6.92 7.61
C GLU A 392 -43.04 7.56 6.23
N LEU A 393 -42.11 7.21 5.34
CA LEU A 393 -42.10 7.63 3.94
C LEU A 393 -43.04 6.74 3.11
N GLY A 394 -43.09 5.45 3.44
CA GLY A 394 -44.01 4.51 2.84
C GLY A 394 -43.82 3.09 3.35
N LYS A 395 -44.79 2.23 3.07
CA LYS A 395 -44.73 0.80 3.39
C LYS A 395 -45.32 -0.04 2.27
N GLN A 396 -44.85 -1.28 2.17
CA GLN A 396 -45.26 -2.24 1.17
C GLN A 396 -45.40 -3.63 1.80
N THR A 397 -46.53 -4.30 1.54
CA THR A 397 -46.67 -5.72 1.85
C THR A 397 -45.78 -6.51 0.90
N LEU A 398 -44.94 -7.38 1.44
CA LEU A 398 -44.01 -8.19 0.68
C LEU A 398 -44.63 -9.56 0.37
N VAL A 399 -44.33 -10.05 -0.83
CA VAL A 399 -44.65 -11.40 -1.28
C VAL A 399 -43.39 -12.24 -1.38
N GLU A 400 -43.53 -13.57 -1.47
CA GLU A 400 -42.41 -14.47 -1.74
C GLU A 400 -41.60 -14.03 -2.97
N GLY A 401 -40.27 -14.14 -2.89
CA GLY A 401 -39.37 -13.80 -3.98
C GLY A 401 -39.04 -12.31 -4.04
N TYR A 402 -39.06 -11.74 -5.23
CA TYR A 402 -38.54 -10.40 -5.51
C TYR A 402 -39.57 -9.30 -5.29
N ASN A 403 -39.27 -8.38 -4.38
CA ASN A 403 -40.08 -7.18 -4.14
C ASN A 403 -39.22 -5.95 -4.43
N LYS A 404 -39.71 -5.05 -5.26
CA LYS A 404 -39.13 -3.72 -5.46
C LYS A 404 -40.08 -2.66 -4.94
N PHE A 405 -39.52 -1.54 -4.49
CA PHE A 405 -40.29 -0.38 -4.04
C PHE A 405 -39.57 0.91 -4.42
N LYS A 406 -40.36 1.98 -4.51
CA LYS A 406 -39.89 3.37 -4.56
C LYS A 406 -40.88 4.24 -3.81
N PHE A 407 -40.40 5.00 -2.84
CA PHE A 407 -41.20 5.98 -2.12
C PHE A 407 -40.64 7.37 -2.33
N THR A 408 -41.48 8.28 -2.84
CA THR A 408 -41.13 9.68 -3.12
C THR A 408 -41.40 10.56 -1.91
N GLY A 409 -40.81 11.76 -1.89
CA GLY A 409 -40.99 12.74 -0.82
C GLY A 409 -39.89 12.64 0.23
N LEU A 410 -38.68 12.29 -0.20
CA LEU A 410 -37.49 12.28 0.64
C LEU A 410 -37.27 13.66 1.26
N THR A 411 -37.26 13.72 2.59
CA THR A 411 -37.00 14.93 3.37
C THR A 411 -35.67 14.80 4.13
N PRO A 412 -35.16 15.88 4.74
CA PRO A 412 -34.02 15.75 5.62
C PRO A 412 -34.26 14.75 6.76
N GLY A 413 -33.23 13.98 7.11
CA GLY A 413 -33.26 12.94 8.15
C GLY A 413 -32.59 11.63 7.74
N LYS A 414 -32.38 10.75 8.72
CA LYS A 414 -31.80 9.42 8.52
C LYS A 414 -32.79 8.48 7.85
N VAL A 415 -32.39 7.82 6.76
CA VAL A 415 -33.25 6.84 6.05
C VAL A 415 -33.05 5.45 6.64
N GLN A 416 -34.14 4.75 6.90
CA GLN A 416 -34.12 3.37 7.37
C GLN A 416 -35.14 2.51 6.62
N LEU A 417 -34.77 1.26 6.35
CA LEU A 417 -35.66 0.21 5.87
C LEU A 417 -35.81 -0.82 6.97
N GLU A 418 -37.05 -1.14 7.32
CA GLU A 418 -37.37 -2.19 8.29
C GLU A 418 -38.35 -3.17 7.66
N VAL A 419 -38.15 -4.46 7.91
CA VAL A 419 -39.04 -5.52 7.44
C VAL A 419 -39.63 -6.23 8.64
N TRP A 420 -40.95 -6.20 8.74
CA TRP A 420 -41.72 -6.65 9.89
C TRP A 420 -42.53 -7.91 9.55
N ASP A 421 -42.54 -8.87 10.48
CA ASP A 421 -43.46 -10.01 10.55
C ASP A 421 -44.39 -9.79 11.76
N GLY A 422 -45.59 -9.27 11.49
CA GLY A 422 -46.48 -8.78 12.55
C GLY A 422 -45.81 -7.66 13.37
N SER A 423 -45.54 -7.92 14.65
CA SER A 423 -44.86 -7.00 15.57
C SER A 423 -43.35 -7.23 15.69
N THR A 424 -42.76 -8.16 14.91
CA THR A 424 -41.34 -8.52 15.00
C THR A 424 -40.58 -8.00 13.80
N MET A 425 -39.55 -7.17 14.00
CA MET A 425 -38.62 -6.81 12.92
C MET A 425 -37.73 -8.01 12.61
N ILE A 426 -37.68 -8.43 11.35
CA ILE A 426 -36.96 -9.63 10.88
C ILE A 426 -35.86 -9.33 9.85
N GLY A 427 -35.70 -8.06 9.47
CA GLY A 427 -34.57 -7.57 8.67
C GLY A 427 -34.67 -6.07 8.45
N GLY A 428 -33.59 -5.46 7.99
CA GLY A 428 -33.57 -4.02 7.72
C GLY A 428 -32.17 -3.46 7.60
N GLY A 429 -32.08 -2.15 7.41
CA GLY A 429 -30.82 -1.41 7.38
C GLY A 429 -31.03 0.08 7.63
N TYR A 430 -30.00 0.72 8.16
CA TYR A 430 -30.00 2.15 8.52
C TYR A 430 -28.93 2.87 7.70
N GLY A 431 -29.32 3.93 7.00
CA GLY A 431 -28.40 4.78 6.27
C GLY A 431 -27.43 5.48 7.22
N LYS A 432 -26.12 5.44 6.92
CA LYS A 432 -25.08 6.10 7.74
C LYS A 432 -25.18 7.62 7.63
N LEU A 433 -25.38 8.11 6.42
CA LEU A 433 -25.52 9.53 6.09
C LEU A 433 -26.99 9.94 6.14
N GLU A 434 -27.24 11.06 6.80
CA GLU A 434 -28.54 11.71 6.77
C GLU A 434 -28.76 12.42 5.43
N VAL A 435 -30.02 12.49 5.03
CA VAL A 435 -30.43 13.39 3.96
C VAL A 435 -30.43 14.81 4.51
N THR A 436 -29.85 15.77 3.78
CA THR A 436 -29.85 17.19 4.15
C THR A 436 -30.46 18.05 3.05
N ASN A 437 -30.82 19.29 3.42
CA ASN A 437 -31.22 20.33 2.48
C ASN A 437 -30.11 21.37 2.25
N SER A 438 -28.91 21.13 2.79
CA SER A 438 -27.73 21.94 2.53
C SER A 438 -26.44 21.12 2.69
N ALA A 439 -25.43 21.43 1.88
CA ALA A 439 -24.12 20.80 1.95
C ALA A 439 -23.06 21.69 1.32
N SER A 440 -21.79 21.49 1.67
CA SER A 440 -20.68 22.20 1.03
C SER A 440 -20.37 21.73 -0.40
N LEU A 441 -20.79 20.50 -0.73
CA LEU A 441 -20.58 19.83 -2.02
C LEU A 441 -21.93 19.35 -2.56
N CYS A 442 -22.18 19.56 -3.85
CA CYS A 442 -23.38 19.11 -4.57
C CYS A 442 -23.31 17.60 -4.90
N ASN A 443 -23.12 16.75 -3.89
CA ASN A 443 -22.93 15.31 -4.06
C ASN A 443 -24.26 14.54 -4.07
N TYR A 444 -24.66 14.07 -5.27
CA TYR A 444 -25.84 13.24 -5.51
C TYR A 444 -25.52 11.75 -5.71
N ASN A 445 -24.30 11.33 -5.38
CA ASN A 445 -23.97 9.92 -5.34
C ASN A 445 -24.85 9.21 -4.30
N PHE A 446 -25.21 7.97 -4.59
CA PHE A 446 -26.11 7.20 -3.73
C PHE A 446 -25.39 6.74 -2.47
N GLN A 447 -26.12 6.77 -1.37
CA GLN A 447 -25.87 5.86 -0.28
C GLN A 447 -26.62 4.57 -0.58
N VAL A 448 -25.95 3.42 -0.50
CA VAL A 448 -26.53 2.10 -0.73
C VAL A 448 -26.39 1.28 0.53
N VAL A 449 -27.50 0.80 1.07
CA VAL A 449 -27.54 0.11 2.36
C VAL A 449 -28.03 -1.31 2.14
N GLY A 450 -27.20 -2.29 2.51
CA GLY A 450 -27.60 -3.69 2.55
C GLY A 450 -28.55 -3.96 3.72
N SER A 451 -29.62 -4.67 3.45
CA SER A 451 -30.60 -5.17 4.43
C SER A 451 -30.35 -6.66 4.65
N ALA A 452 -29.86 -7.01 5.83
CA ALA A 452 -29.84 -8.37 6.36
C ALA A 452 -30.60 -8.39 7.70
N ALA A 453 -30.77 -9.57 8.32
CA ALA A 453 -31.48 -9.77 9.58
C ALA A 453 -31.18 -8.67 10.63
N PRO A 454 -32.13 -8.32 11.52
CA PRO A 454 -32.07 -7.10 12.31
C PRO A 454 -30.79 -7.12 13.15
N LEU A 455 -30.04 -6.01 13.07
CA LEU A 455 -29.08 -5.69 14.10
C LEU A 455 -29.87 -5.66 15.41
N GLN A 456 -29.49 -6.47 16.39
CA GLN A 456 -30.00 -6.30 17.75
C GLN A 456 -29.74 -4.84 18.14
N GLU A 457 -30.67 -4.24 18.88
CA GLU A 457 -30.71 -2.84 19.34
C GLU A 457 -29.45 -2.35 20.11
N GLN A 458 -28.40 -3.16 20.23
CA GLN A 458 -27.09 -2.80 20.75
C GLN A 458 -26.25 -1.94 19.79
N ASP A 459 -26.57 -1.91 18.49
CA ASP A 459 -25.79 -1.17 17.48
C ASP A 459 -26.29 0.26 17.17
N LEU A 460 -27.36 0.72 17.82
CA LEU A 460 -27.90 2.09 17.65
C LEU A 460 -27.72 2.98 18.88
N LYS A 461 -27.19 2.45 20.00
CA LYS A 461 -26.81 3.23 21.19
C LYS A 461 -25.30 3.41 21.35
N SER A 462 -24.49 2.78 20.50
CA SER A 462 -23.01 2.87 20.51
C SER A 462 -22.46 4.18 19.93
N GLU A 463 -23.29 5.02 19.31
CA GLU A 463 -22.84 6.32 18.77
C GLU A 463 -23.27 7.56 19.57
N VAL A 464 -24.16 7.46 20.58
CA VAL A 464 -24.66 8.68 21.26
C VAL A 464 -24.72 8.60 22.80
N ASP A 465 -24.61 7.44 23.45
CA ASP A 465 -24.78 7.37 24.92
C ASP A 465 -23.77 6.48 25.67
N PHE A 466 -22.54 6.33 25.16
CA PHE A 466 -21.38 5.83 25.93
C PHE A 466 -20.89 6.83 27.01
N GLY A 467 -21.81 7.68 27.47
CA GLY A 467 -21.59 8.76 28.39
C GLY A 467 -22.71 8.89 29.43
N ARG A 468 -23.31 7.80 29.94
CA ARG A 468 -23.87 7.72 31.30
C ARG A 468 -24.49 6.36 31.64
N ARG A 469 -23.86 5.69 32.62
CA ARG A 469 -24.44 4.83 33.68
C ARG A 469 -25.56 3.85 33.29
N LEU A 470 -25.29 2.56 33.50
CA LEU A 470 -26.27 1.69 34.17
C LEU A 470 -25.56 0.86 35.25
N SER A 471 -25.93 1.13 36.50
CA SER A 471 -25.82 0.17 37.59
C SER A 471 -27.14 -0.59 37.73
N SER A 472 -27.03 -1.82 38.23
CA SER A 472 -28.00 -2.59 39.03
C SER A 472 -28.93 -3.62 38.35
N THR A 473 -28.47 -4.88 38.42
CA THR A 473 -29.05 -6.08 39.08
C THR A 473 -30.38 -6.75 38.69
N ALA A 474 -30.29 -8.11 38.71
CA ALA A 474 -31.31 -9.16 38.98
C ALA A 474 -32.17 -9.63 37.79
N SER A 475 -32.55 -10.91 37.58
CA SER A 475 -32.38 -12.21 38.26
C SER A 475 -33.03 -13.32 37.39
N LEU A 476 -32.42 -14.53 37.38
CA LEU A 476 -32.96 -15.92 37.29
C LEU A 476 -34.21 -16.28 36.46
N GLN A 477 -34.14 -17.37 35.66
CA GLN A 477 -34.82 -18.66 35.95
C GLN A 477 -34.56 -19.77 34.88
N GLU A 478 -34.41 -21.00 35.37
CA GLU A 478 -34.11 -22.29 34.70
C GLU A 478 -35.28 -22.89 33.88
N PRO A 479 -35.02 -23.96 33.10
CA PRO A 479 -35.96 -25.07 32.94
C PRO A 479 -35.38 -26.45 33.36
N PRO A 480 -36.23 -27.47 33.60
CA PRO A 480 -35.96 -28.54 34.56
C PRO A 480 -35.51 -29.89 33.96
N LEU A 481 -34.69 -30.57 34.79
CA LEU A 481 -34.61 -32.00 35.14
C LEU A 481 -34.89 -33.10 34.11
N LEU A 482 -33.86 -33.93 33.88
CA LEU A 482 -34.01 -35.39 33.82
C LEU A 482 -32.73 -36.08 34.33
N GLU A 483 -32.89 -36.86 35.39
CA GLU A 483 -31.86 -37.62 36.11
C GLU A 483 -31.16 -38.68 35.26
N ARG A 484 -29.85 -38.84 35.44
CA ARG A 484 -29.21 -40.17 35.38
C ARG A 484 -27.98 -40.26 36.30
N GLN A 485 -28.16 -41.15 37.28
CA GLN A 485 -27.25 -41.88 38.17
C GLN A 485 -25.74 -41.62 38.14
N LEU A 486 -25.23 -41.44 39.36
CA LEU A 486 -23.85 -41.36 39.81
C LEU A 486 -23.08 -42.68 39.68
N ASP A 487 -21.80 -42.57 39.30
CA ASP A 487 -20.70 -43.45 39.73
C ASP A 487 -19.41 -42.60 39.96
N PRO A 488 -18.47 -43.04 40.82
CA PRO A 488 -17.59 -42.18 41.63
C PRO A 488 -16.29 -41.69 40.94
N PRO A 489 -15.58 -40.69 41.53
CA PRO A 489 -14.62 -39.85 40.82
C PRO A 489 -13.21 -40.45 40.75
N LEU A 490 -12.57 -40.32 39.58
CA LEU A 490 -11.13 -40.41 39.41
C LEU A 490 -10.54 -39.00 39.53
N ASN A 491 -9.77 -38.79 40.59
CA ASN A 491 -9.02 -37.57 40.89
C ASN A 491 -8.13 -37.12 39.73
N SER A 492 -8.24 -35.85 39.31
CA SER A 492 -7.09 -35.09 38.83
C SER A 492 -7.16 -33.63 39.32
N PRO A 493 -6.03 -33.01 39.75
CA PRO A 493 -6.04 -31.76 40.48
C PRO A 493 -5.76 -30.58 39.56
N PHE A 494 -6.78 -29.82 39.19
CA PHE A 494 -6.62 -28.45 38.71
C PHE A 494 -7.70 -27.57 39.35
N GLY A 495 -7.55 -27.38 40.66
CA GLY A 495 -8.17 -26.25 41.36
C GLY A 495 -7.27 -25.02 41.27
N ASN A 496 -7.91 -23.87 41.03
CA ASN A 496 -7.40 -22.51 41.19
C ASN A 496 -6.48 -21.96 40.09
N ILE A 497 -7.09 -21.27 39.12
CA ILE A 497 -6.44 -20.16 38.41
C ILE A 497 -7.06 -18.86 38.95
N PRO A 498 -6.27 -17.88 39.44
CA PRO A 498 -6.78 -16.64 40.00
C PRO A 498 -7.41 -15.75 38.93
N SER A 499 -8.60 -15.24 39.22
CA SER A 499 -9.29 -14.19 38.46
C SER A 499 -8.73 -12.81 38.80
N SER A 500 -7.50 -12.51 38.38
CA SER A 500 -7.02 -11.12 38.32
C SER A 500 -5.76 -11.05 37.45
N MET A 501 -5.79 -10.23 36.41
CA MET A 501 -4.56 -9.61 35.90
C MET A 501 -3.97 -8.82 37.07
N PRO A 502 -2.66 -8.94 37.38
CA PRO A 502 -2.07 -8.19 38.48
C PRO A 502 -2.23 -6.70 38.20
N GLU A 503 -2.85 -5.97 39.11
CA GLU A 503 -2.70 -4.52 39.17
C GLU A 503 -1.21 -4.23 39.31
N SER A 504 -0.60 -3.75 38.23
CA SER A 504 0.76 -3.22 38.24
C SER A 504 0.77 -2.02 39.18
N SER A 505 1.26 -2.21 40.41
CA SER A 505 1.57 -1.13 41.33
C SER A 505 2.86 -0.43 40.87
N TYR A 506 2.83 0.22 39.71
CA TYR A 506 3.88 1.15 39.29
C TYR A 506 3.39 2.56 39.59
N ARG A 507 4.09 3.26 40.48
CA ARG A 507 3.85 4.69 40.72
C ARG A 507 4.04 5.43 39.39
N PRO A 508 3.07 6.23 38.92
CA PRO A 508 3.25 7.01 37.71
C PRO A 508 4.35 8.04 37.97
N ARG A 509 5.51 7.88 37.31
CA ARG A 509 6.36 9.05 37.09
C ARG A 509 5.61 9.91 36.08
N ASN A 510 5.26 11.13 36.47
CA ASN A 510 4.65 12.12 35.59
C ASN A 510 5.56 12.33 34.36
N SER A 511 5.36 11.58 33.29
CA SER A 511 5.98 11.85 32.00
C SER A 511 5.22 13.01 31.37
N VAL A 512 5.69 14.21 31.63
CA VAL A 512 5.29 15.44 30.95
C VAL A 512 5.98 15.47 29.58
N SER A 513 5.30 16.00 28.55
CA SER A 513 5.91 16.28 27.25
C SER A 513 7.16 17.13 27.45
N TYR A 514 8.21 16.88 26.66
CA TYR A 514 9.48 17.61 26.74
C TYR A 514 9.33 19.12 26.53
N LEU A 515 8.33 19.55 25.76
CA LEU A 515 7.91 20.95 25.68
C LEU A 515 6.42 21.01 26.03
N GLY A 516 6.10 21.74 27.10
CA GLY A 516 4.73 22.04 27.55
C GLY A 516 4.22 23.38 27.02
N ARG A 517 2.99 23.77 27.35
CA ARG A 517 2.43 25.06 26.90
C ARG A 517 3.19 26.27 27.44
N LEU A 518 3.84 26.12 28.60
CA LEU A 518 4.67 27.15 29.25
C LEU A 518 5.86 27.64 28.41
N GLU A 519 6.46 26.79 27.57
CA GLU A 519 7.69 27.16 26.85
C GLU A 519 7.45 28.12 25.67
N TYR A 520 6.19 28.24 25.23
CA TYR A 520 5.75 29.25 24.26
C TYR A 520 5.49 30.62 24.90
N LEU A 521 5.33 30.67 26.22
CA LEU A 521 4.99 31.86 27.00
C LEU A 521 6.24 32.37 27.73
N ARG A 522 7.25 32.84 27.00
CA ARG A 522 8.37 33.54 27.65
C ARG A 522 7.88 34.85 28.26
N GLY A 523 7.92 34.95 29.59
CA GLY A 523 7.77 36.20 30.33
C GLY A 523 7.25 35.99 31.75
N ASP A 524 8.18 35.93 32.72
CA ASP A 524 8.12 36.35 34.15
C ASP A 524 6.88 36.08 35.03
N LEU A 525 5.93 35.25 34.61
CA LEU A 525 4.78 34.87 35.41
C LEU A 525 4.86 33.38 35.78
N PRO A 526 4.94 33.03 37.07
CA PRO A 526 4.84 31.64 37.52
C PRO A 526 3.38 31.20 37.33
N VAL A 527 3.07 30.62 36.18
CA VAL A 527 1.80 29.95 35.92
C VAL A 527 2.01 28.47 36.22
N ASP A 528 1.27 27.96 37.19
CA ASP A 528 1.28 26.55 37.57
C ASP A 528 0.45 25.73 36.56
N ASP A 529 1.09 25.16 35.53
CA ASP A 529 0.45 24.27 34.54
C ASP A 529 -0.16 23.00 35.18
N ASP A 530 0.25 22.64 36.41
CA ASP A 530 -0.29 21.47 37.14
C ASP A 530 -1.56 21.82 37.95
N SER A 531 -1.86 23.11 38.17
CA SER A 531 -2.90 23.53 39.11
C SER A 531 -4.35 23.28 38.67
N GLU A 532 -4.62 23.03 37.38
CA GLU A 532 -5.99 22.81 36.88
C GLU A 532 -6.08 21.86 35.66
N LEU A 533 -5.05 21.07 35.36
CA LEU A 533 -5.22 20.00 34.38
C LEU A 533 -6.16 18.95 34.97
N PRO A 534 -7.34 18.67 34.36
CA PRO A 534 -8.20 17.59 34.84
C PRO A 534 -7.34 16.33 34.89
N ASN A 535 -7.28 15.68 36.08
CA ASN A 535 -6.53 14.46 36.35
C ASN A 535 -6.36 13.66 35.06
N LYS A 536 -5.11 13.52 34.56
CA LYS A 536 -4.74 12.72 33.37
C LYS A 536 -5.71 11.55 33.31
N VAL A 537 -6.63 11.54 32.34
CA VAL A 537 -7.61 10.44 32.23
C VAL A 537 -6.75 9.19 32.16
N PRO A 538 -6.74 8.31 33.18
CA PRO A 538 -5.90 7.13 33.14
C PRO A 538 -6.32 6.37 31.90
N HIS A 539 -5.41 6.14 30.96
CA HIS A 539 -5.73 5.38 29.76
C HIS A 539 -5.82 3.91 30.17
N ARG A 540 -6.95 3.57 30.80
CA ARG A 540 -7.27 2.21 31.18
C ARG A 540 -7.97 1.59 29.99
N LEU A 541 -7.37 0.51 29.48
CA LEU A 541 -8.00 -0.38 28.53
C LEU A 541 -9.43 -0.67 28.97
N SER A 542 -10.41 -0.43 28.09
CA SER A 542 -11.80 -0.75 28.35
C SER A 542 -11.98 -2.26 28.46
N THR A 543 -13.09 -2.72 29.04
CA THR A 543 -13.42 -4.15 29.07
C THR A 543 -13.45 -4.76 27.66
N THR A 544 -13.88 -3.97 26.66
CA THR A 544 -13.86 -4.37 25.25
C THR A 544 -12.43 -4.51 24.73
N ASP A 545 -11.53 -3.59 25.05
CA ASP A 545 -10.12 -3.67 24.65
C ASP A 545 -9.44 -4.89 25.26
N ILE A 546 -9.72 -5.18 26.55
CA ILE A 546 -9.22 -6.39 27.23
C ILE A 546 -9.75 -7.66 26.54
N GLU A 547 -11.01 -7.68 26.12
CA GLU A 547 -11.57 -8.83 25.41
C GLU A 547 -10.99 -8.98 24.00
N ILE A 548 -10.72 -7.89 23.27
CA ILE A 548 -9.99 -7.91 22.00
C ILE A 548 -8.60 -8.50 22.19
N LEU A 549 -7.87 -8.03 23.22
CA LEU A 549 -6.55 -8.56 23.57
C LEU A 549 -6.60 -10.06 23.92
N ARG A 550 -7.64 -10.51 24.62
CA ARG A 550 -7.87 -11.92 24.93
C ARG A 550 -8.14 -12.75 23.67
N ILE A 551 -9.02 -12.28 22.78
CA ILE A 551 -9.34 -12.95 21.50
C ILE A 551 -8.09 -13.08 20.63
N GLN A 552 -7.22 -12.06 20.64
CA GLN A 552 -5.96 -12.05 19.90
C GLN A 552 -4.82 -12.78 20.64
N GLN A 553 -5.11 -13.43 21.76
CA GLN A 553 -4.19 -14.29 22.51
C GLN A 553 -2.86 -13.59 22.85
N VAL A 554 -2.88 -12.29 23.14
CA VAL A 554 -1.65 -11.52 23.40
C VAL A 554 -0.97 -11.91 24.72
N THR A 555 -1.69 -12.55 25.64
CA THR A 555 -1.14 -13.07 26.90
C THR A 555 -0.55 -14.47 26.74
N GLU A 556 -0.81 -15.15 25.63
CA GLU A 556 -0.25 -16.47 25.34
C GLU A 556 1.19 -16.32 24.86
N LEU A 557 2.12 -16.53 25.79
CA LEU A 557 3.55 -16.51 25.52
C LEU A 557 4.06 -17.91 25.13
N PRO A 558 5.14 -18.00 24.34
CA PRO A 558 5.74 -19.29 24.01
C PRO A 558 6.22 -20.06 25.26
N PRO A 559 6.41 -21.39 25.16
CA PRO A 559 7.05 -22.19 26.19
C PRO A 559 8.39 -21.59 26.61
N ARG A 560 8.77 -21.77 27.89
CA ARG A 560 10.00 -21.19 28.46
C ARG A 560 11.23 -21.40 27.56
N ALA A 561 11.46 -22.61 27.06
CA ALA A 561 12.61 -22.92 26.22
C ALA A 561 12.63 -22.10 24.91
N VAL A 562 11.47 -21.89 24.28
CA VAL A 562 11.36 -21.06 23.08
C VAL A 562 11.62 -19.60 23.42
N ARG A 563 11.05 -19.10 24.53
CA ARG A 563 11.30 -17.71 24.98
C ARG A 563 12.77 -17.45 25.27
N GLU A 564 13.43 -18.33 26.00
CA GLU A 564 14.86 -18.22 26.32
C GLU A 564 15.70 -18.25 25.05
N SER A 565 15.41 -19.17 24.12
CA SER A 565 16.11 -19.22 22.83
C SER A 565 15.93 -17.95 21.99
N LEU A 566 14.73 -17.37 21.97
CA LEU A 566 14.46 -16.12 21.24
C LEU A 566 15.14 -14.92 21.92
N LEU A 567 15.16 -14.88 23.25
CA LEU A 567 15.87 -13.86 24.04
C LEU A 567 17.37 -13.92 23.80
N ASP A 568 17.97 -15.12 23.83
CA ASP A 568 19.40 -15.31 23.56
C ASP A 568 19.75 -14.84 22.14
N ALA A 569 18.90 -15.16 21.16
CA ALA A 569 19.06 -14.69 19.79
C ALA A 569 18.98 -13.16 19.70
N PHE A 570 18.03 -12.53 20.40
CA PHE A 570 17.91 -11.08 20.48
C PHE A 570 19.16 -10.42 21.09
N TRP A 571 19.60 -10.88 22.26
CA TRP A 571 20.77 -10.31 22.95
C TRP A 571 22.06 -10.47 22.15
N THR A 572 22.20 -11.58 21.43
CA THR A 572 23.42 -11.88 20.66
C THR A 572 23.44 -11.19 19.30
N ARG A 573 22.30 -11.12 18.60
CA ARG A 573 22.26 -10.72 17.18
C ARG A 573 21.51 -9.41 16.91
N CYS A 574 20.60 -8.98 17.78
CA CYS A 574 19.84 -7.73 17.60
C CYS A 574 20.37 -6.59 18.47
N TYR A 575 20.58 -6.86 19.77
CA TYR A 575 20.95 -5.85 20.76
C TYR A 575 22.22 -5.06 20.40
N PRO A 576 23.32 -5.65 19.89
CA PRO A 576 24.52 -4.88 19.52
C PRO A 576 24.27 -3.76 18.50
N TRP A 577 23.24 -3.91 17.66
CA TRP A 577 22.87 -2.96 16.60
C TRP A 577 21.67 -2.08 16.96
N THR A 578 20.92 -2.43 18.02
CA THR A 578 19.74 -1.69 18.50
C THR A 578 19.61 -1.85 20.02
N PRO A 579 20.53 -1.25 20.80
CA PRO A 579 20.60 -1.44 22.25
C PRO A 579 19.58 -0.58 23.01
N VAL A 580 18.30 -0.84 22.75
CA VAL A 580 17.15 -0.03 23.23
C VAL A 580 16.44 -0.62 24.45
N VAL A 581 16.94 -1.75 24.98
CA VAL A 581 16.30 -2.52 26.04
C VAL A 581 17.26 -2.69 27.22
N GLU A 582 16.76 -2.53 28.44
CA GLU A 582 17.51 -2.88 29.65
C GLU A 582 17.26 -4.32 30.09
N ARG A 583 18.31 -5.01 30.56
CA ARG A 583 18.18 -6.38 31.08
C ARG A 583 17.23 -6.44 32.28
N SER A 584 17.25 -5.43 33.15
CA SER A 584 16.37 -5.33 34.32
C SER A 584 14.88 -5.30 33.97
N TRP A 585 14.51 -4.91 32.75
CA TRP A 585 13.11 -4.97 32.30
C TRP A 585 12.62 -6.41 32.09
N ILE A 586 13.53 -7.35 31.90
CA ILE A 586 13.24 -8.76 31.59
C ILE A 586 13.59 -9.67 32.79
N ASP A 587 14.77 -9.51 33.39
CA ASP A 587 15.35 -10.48 34.32
C ASP A 587 14.93 -10.26 35.79
N GLU A 588 14.62 -9.03 36.19
CA GLU A 588 14.44 -8.65 37.61
C GLU A 588 12.96 -8.52 38.04
N ARG A 589 12.03 -8.83 37.15
CA ARG A 589 10.59 -8.60 37.35
C ARG A 589 9.85 -9.88 37.77
N SER A 590 9.06 -9.78 38.84
CA SER A 590 8.15 -10.85 39.29
C SER A 590 7.29 -11.33 38.10
N PRO A 591 7.02 -12.65 37.97
CA PRO A 591 6.16 -13.18 36.90
C PRO A 591 4.85 -12.38 36.81
N GLY A 592 4.63 -11.69 35.69
CA GLY A 592 3.45 -10.84 35.46
C GLY A 592 3.68 -9.33 35.46
N THR A 593 4.91 -8.86 35.72
CA THR A 593 5.22 -7.40 35.71
C THR A 593 5.98 -6.91 34.47
N THR A 594 6.47 -7.83 33.63
CA THR A 594 7.14 -7.48 32.36
C THR A 594 6.12 -7.07 31.30
N SER A 595 6.40 -5.96 30.60
CA SER A 595 5.57 -5.47 29.51
C SER A 595 5.33 -6.54 28.43
N LEU A 596 4.07 -6.84 28.12
CA LEU A 596 3.72 -7.77 27.05
C LEU A 596 4.11 -7.20 25.68
N LEU A 597 3.98 -5.89 25.50
CA LEU A 597 4.39 -5.19 24.28
C LEU A 597 5.89 -5.43 24.03
N LEU A 598 6.72 -5.17 25.05
CA LEU A 598 8.16 -5.36 24.96
C LEU A 598 8.53 -6.82 24.69
N GLN A 599 7.88 -7.77 25.37
CA GLN A 599 8.15 -9.20 25.18
C GLN A 599 7.88 -9.64 23.74
N HIS A 600 6.70 -9.32 23.20
CA HIS A 600 6.37 -9.67 21.81
C HIS A 600 7.29 -8.95 20.81
N ALA A 601 7.68 -7.70 21.08
CA ALA A 601 8.62 -6.97 20.22
C ALA A 601 10.03 -7.60 20.24
N ILE A 602 10.50 -8.07 21.39
CA ILE A 602 11.75 -8.83 21.53
C ILE A 602 11.65 -10.18 20.82
N PHE A 603 10.54 -10.92 20.98
CA PHE A 603 10.34 -12.20 20.30
C PHE A 603 10.25 -12.03 18.79
N LEU A 604 9.66 -10.94 18.29
CA LEU A 604 9.72 -10.58 16.88
C LEU A 604 11.17 -10.42 16.41
N ALA A 605 11.97 -9.58 17.07
CA ALA A 605 13.35 -9.34 16.68
C ALA A 605 14.20 -10.62 16.77
N GLY A 606 14.14 -11.32 17.91
CA GLY A 606 14.85 -12.58 18.16
C GLY A 606 14.43 -13.69 17.21
N SER A 607 13.13 -13.79 16.87
CA SER A 607 12.67 -14.76 15.89
C SER A 607 13.31 -14.47 14.54
N ARG A 608 13.40 -13.21 14.11
CA ARG A 608 14.00 -12.77 12.84
C ARG A 608 15.46 -13.16 12.64
N VAL A 609 16.19 -13.46 13.70
CA VAL A 609 17.60 -13.87 13.70
C VAL A 609 17.82 -15.26 14.30
N SER A 610 16.80 -16.10 14.33
CA SER A 610 16.87 -17.49 14.78
C SER A 610 16.25 -18.44 13.76
N ALA A 611 16.45 -19.75 13.97
CA ALA A 611 15.80 -20.77 13.16
C ALA A 611 14.27 -20.67 13.32
N PRO A 612 13.47 -20.89 12.25
CA PRO A 612 12.02 -20.90 12.35
C PRO A 612 11.55 -21.92 13.40
N VAL A 613 10.72 -21.47 14.34
CA VAL A 613 10.07 -22.32 15.34
C VAL A 613 8.63 -22.56 14.92
N GLN A 614 8.23 -23.82 14.80
CA GLN A 614 6.87 -24.19 14.40
C GLN A 614 5.84 -23.60 15.40
N ASN A 615 4.74 -23.06 14.88
CA ASN A 615 3.66 -22.37 15.63
C ASN A 615 4.02 -21.01 16.28
N TYR A 616 5.28 -20.57 16.25
CA TYR A 616 5.71 -19.28 16.80
C TYR A 616 6.41 -18.44 15.73
N THR A 617 5.61 -17.74 14.92
CA THR A 617 6.10 -17.00 13.77
C THR A 617 6.42 -15.54 14.11
N SER A 618 7.34 -14.93 13.37
CA SER A 618 7.62 -13.50 13.48
C SER A 618 6.37 -12.65 13.20
N GLU A 619 5.48 -13.10 12.33
CA GLU A 619 4.23 -12.40 12.01
C GLU A 619 3.27 -12.35 13.20
N ASP A 620 3.14 -13.46 13.95
CA ASP A 620 2.29 -13.53 15.13
C ASP A 620 2.78 -12.57 16.22
N PHE A 621 4.08 -12.62 16.53
CA PHE A 621 4.69 -11.69 17.47
C PHE A 621 4.52 -10.22 17.04
N TYR A 622 4.68 -9.93 15.75
CA TYR A 622 4.45 -8.59 15.21
C TYR A 622 3.00 -8.13 15.39
N LYS A 623 2.01 -8.96 15.02
CA LYS A 623 0.58 -8.63 15.14
C LYS A 623 0.20 -8.35 16.59
N LYS A 624 0.66 -9.19 17.52
CA LYS A 624 0.42 -9.03 18.96
C LYS A 624 1.07 -7.76 19.52
N ALA A 625 2.33 -7.51 19.21
CA ALA A 625 3.03 -6.29 19.64
C ALA A 625 2.42 -5.03 19.02
N ARG A 626 2.09 -5.02 17.72
CA ARG A 626 1.42 -3.90 17.07
C ARG A 626 0.07 -3.57 17.72
N LEU A 627 -0.73 -4.60 18.03
CA LEU A 627 -2.02 -4.43 18.70
C LEU A 627 -1.83 -3.82 20.09
N LEU A 628 -0.91 -4.35 20.89
CA LEU A 628 -0.60 -3.83 22.22
C LEU A 628 -0.14 -2.37 22.20
N PHE A 629 0.67 -1.99 21.19
CA PHE A 629 1.12 -0.61 21.00
C PHE A 629 -0.05 0.34 20.71
N TRP A 630 -0.92 0.00 19.75
CA TRP A 630 -2.03 0.87 19.36
C TRP A 630 -3.18 0.92 20.38
N MET A 631 -3.36 -0.14 21.16
CA MET A 631 -4.31 -0.16 22.27
C MET A 631 -3.81 0.64 23.48
N GLY A 632 -2.55 1.12 23.48
CA GLY A 632 -1.98 1.81 24.63
C GLY A 632 -1.83 0.91 25.86
N ALA A 633 -1.49 -0.38 25.65
CA ALA A 633 -1.36 -1.35 26.73
C ALA A 633 -0.11 -1.16 27.60
N GLU A 634 0.82 -0.29 27.18
CA GLU A 634 2.02 0.09 27.94
C GLU A 634 2.00 1.60 28.19
N ASP A 635 2.20 1.99 29.44
CA ASP A 635 2.17 3.40 29.88
C ASP A 635 3.54 4.07 29.80
N ASP A 636 4.64 3.30 29.91
CA ASP A 636 5.99 3.87 29.86
C ASP A 636 6.34 4.26 28.42
N PRO A 637 6.49 5.56 28.12
CA PRO A 637 6.79 6.01 26.76
C PRO A 637 8.17 5.54 26.27
N ILE A 638 9.12 5.29 27.17
CA ILE A 638 10.44 4.75 26.81
C ILE A 638 10.30 3.30 26.36
N ILE A 639 9.50 2.48 27.06
CA ILE A 639 9.22 1.09 26.65
C ILE A 639 8.43 1.07 25.33
N ASN A 640 7.47 1.97 25.14
CA ASN A 640 6.75 2.12 23.87
C ASN A 640 7.70 2.42 22.69
N ILE A 641 8.60 3.40 22.86
CA ILE A 641 9.58 3.75 21.82
C ILE A 641 10.54 2.59 21.57
N ALA A 642 11.07 1.95 22.62
CA ALA A 642 11.96 0.80 22.50
C ALA A 642 11.27 -0.36 21.76
N SER A 643 10.02 -0.65 22.08
CA SER A 643 9.25 -1.71 21.44
C SER A 643 8.96 -1.38 19.98
N ALA A 644 8.60 -0.12 19.66
CA ALA A 644 8.41 0.33 18.29
C ALA A 644 9.70 0.31 17.46
N CYS A 645 10.87 0.54 18.07
CA CYS A 645 12.17 0.30 17.42
C CYS A 645 12.34 -1.18 17.03
N LEU A 646 11.89 -2.10 17.88
CA LEU A 646 11.96 -3.55 17.62
C LEU A 646 10.91 -4.03 16.61
N LEU A 647 9.76 -3.35 16.50
CA LEU A 647 8.77 -3.62 15.45
C LEU A 647 9.32 -3.42 14.04
N GLN A 648 10.38 -2.62 13.86
CA GLN A 648 11.08 -2.44 12.58
C GLN A 648 11.75 -3.71 12.05
N TRP A 649 11.89 -4.76 12.88
CA TRP A 649 12.36 -6.09 12.45
C TRP A 649 11.27 -6.88 11.70
N TRP A 650 10.04 -6.37 11.66
CA TRP A 650 9.04 -6.79 10.70
C TRP A 650 9.09 -5.86 9.49
N ASN A 651 9.44 -6.41 8.31
CA ASN A 651 9.49 -5.65 7.06
C ASN A 651 9.08 -6.56 5.89
N PRO A 652 7.77 -6.83 5.73
CA PRO A 652 7.26 -7.79 4.76
C PRO A 652 7.29 -7.26 3.32
N GLU A 653 7.35 -5.94 3.14
CA GLU A 653 7.21 -5.27 1.85
C GLU A 653 8.37 -4.29 1.61
N GLY A 654 8.74 -4.11 0.33
CA GLY A 654 9.79 -3.18 -0.09
C GLY A 654 9.30 -1.74 -0.21
N PRO A 655 10.22 -0.77 -0.41
CA PRO A 655 9.89 0.65 -0.56
C PRO A 655 8.96 0.99 -1.73
N GLU A 656 8.81 0.08 -2.69
CA GLU A 656 7.92 0.19 -3.84
C GLU A 656 6.43 0.04 -3.49
N ARG A 657 6.09 -0.39 -2.26
CA ARG A 657 4.71 -0.47 -1.78
C ARG A 657 4.46 0.52 -0.64
N VAL A 658 3.26 1.10 -0.62
CA VAL A 658 2.77 1.88 0.53
C VAL A 658 2.28 0.89 1.58
N SER A 659 2.84 0.95 2.79
CA SER A 659 2.58 -0.06 3.81
C SER A 659 2.80 0.47 5.22
N LEU A 660 1.83 0.17 6.10
CA LEU A 660 1.86 0.50 7.53
C LEU A 660 2.75 -0.48 8.33
N ASP A 661 3.25 -1.52 7.68
CA ASP A 661 3.96 -2.62 8.33
C ASP A 661 5.46 -2.59 8.05
N THR A 662 5.94 -1.53 7.40
CA THR A 662 7.35 -1.36 7.02
C THR A 662 8.16 -0.69 8.10
N SER A 663 9.48 -0.95 8.10
CA SER A 663 10.42 -0.27 8.99
C SER A 663 10.40 1.27 8.81
N SER A 664 10.10 1.76 7.60
CA SER A 664 9.88 3.19 7.30
C SER A 664 8.69 3.81 8.03
N PHE A 665 7.60 3.07 8.19
CA PHE A 665 6.45 3.55 8.94
C PHE A 665 6.81 3.65 10.44
N TRP A 666 7.35 2.56 10.99
CA TRP A 666 7.69 2.49 12.42
C TRP A 666 8.78 3.50 12.82
N VAL A 667 9.79 3.75 11.99
CA VAL A 667 10.81 4.76 12.32
C VAL A 667 10.19 6.16 12.42
N ARG A 668 9.20 6.50 11.58
CA ARG A 668 8.48 7.80 11.66
C ARG A 668 7.65 7.91 12.93
N VAL A 669 6.96 6.84 13.31
CA VAL A 669 6.22 6.76 14.59
C VAL A 669 7.19 6.96 15.77
N CYS A 670 8.31 6.25 15.78
CA CYS A 670 9.30 6.35 16.85
C CYS A 670 9.92 7.74 16.94
N VAL A 671 10.26 8.36 15.81
CA VAL A 671 10.83 9.72 15.76
C VAL A 671 9.84 10.74 16.31
N GLY A 672 8.56 10.64 15.93
CA GLY A 672 7.52 11.51 16.48
C GLY A 672 7.42 11.41 18.01
N LEU A 673 7.40 10.19 18.56
CA LEU A 673 7.38 9.96 20.00
C LEU A 673 8.68 10.40 20.69
N ALA A 674 9.84 10.20 20.06
CA ALA A 674 11.13 10.60 20.57
C ALA A 674 11.24 12.13 20.73
N TYR A 675 10.68 12.91 19.80
CA TYR A 675 10.60 14.36 19.95
C TYR A 675 9.68 14.77 21.12
N GLN A 676 8.52 14.12 21.26
CA GLN A 676 7.59 14.40 22.37
C GLN A 676 8.21 14.12 23.75
N VAL A 677 9.01 13.07 23.88
CA VAL A 677 9.69 12.69 25.14
C VAL A 677 11.01 13.44 25.35
N GLY A 678 11.51 14.15 24.34
CA GLY A 678 12.75 14.90 24.43
C GLY A 678 14.00 14.05 24.30
N LEU A 679 13.96 12.94 23.57
CA LEU A 679 15.14 12.09 23.34
C LEU A 679 16.18 12.74 22.43
N HIS A 680 15.80 13.76 21.68
CA HIS A 680 16.69 14.59 20.86
C HIS A 680 17.59 15.53 21.69
N ARG A 681 17.49 15.46 23.02
CA ARG A 681 18.11 16.40 23.96
C ARG A 681 18.98 15.68 24.96
N GLU A 682 20.10 16.28 25.29
CA GLU A 682 21.07 15.72 26.23
C GLU A 682 20.38 15.40 27.58
N PRO A 683 20.37 14.14 28.02
CA PRO A 683 19.60 13.71 29.20
C PRO A 683 20.32 14.04 30.52
N ASN A 684 20.65 15.31 30.73
CA ASN A 684 21.36 15.81 31.91
C ASN A 684 20.61 15.45 33.22
N GLY A 685 21.31 14.79 34.14
CA GLY A 685 20.77 14.46 35.48
C GLY A 685 19.70 13.38 35.51
N LYS A 686 19.40 12.70 34.38
CA LYS A 686 18.43 11.60 34.36
C LYS A 686 19.08 10.26 34.74
N PRO A 687 18.44 9.44 35.59
CA PRO A 687 18.99 8.15 36.00
C PRO A 687 19.10 7.14 34.84
N ASP A 688 18.29 7.33 33.78
CA ASP A 688 18.25 6.52 32.55
C ASP A 688 18.98 7.21 31.37
N ALA A 689 19.94 8.11 31.66
CA ALA A 689 20.65 8.90 30.65
C ALA A 689 21.31 8.04 29.55
N GLY A 690 22.01 6.98 29.94
CA GLY A 690 22.67 6.06 29.01
C GLY A 690 21.67 5.42 28.04
N LEU A 691 20.57 4.85 28.57
CA LEU A 691 19.50 4.27 27.77
C LEU A 691 18.90 5.27 26.78
N ARG A 692 18.58 6.50 27.23
CA ARG A 692 18.00 7.53 26.37
C ARG A 692 18.91 7.86 25.19
N LYS A 693 20.22 7.97 25.42
CA LYS A 693 21.22 8.14 24.35
C LYS A 693 21.24 6.95 23.41
N ARG A 694 21.26 5.73 23.94
CA ARG A 694 21.23 4.50 23.11
C ARG A 694 19.99 4.43 22.23
N ILE A 695 18.81 4.80 22.75
CA ILE A 695 17.56 4.88 21.97
C ILE A 695 17.65 5.95 20.90
N TRP A 696 18.05 7.18 21.26
CA TRP A 696 18.19 8.27 20.31
C TRP A 696 19.13 7.91 19.15
N TRP A 697 20.33 7.45 19.45
CA TRP A 697 21.32 7.08 18.44
C TRP A 697 20.91 5.83 17.64
N SER A 698 20.10 4.93 18.22
CA SER A 698 19.47 3.83 17.46
C SER A 698 18.49 4.37 16.43
N LEU A 699 17.67 5.36 16.80
CA LEU A 699 16.73 6.01 15.88
C LEU A 699 17.43 6.77 14.76
N VAL A 700 18.48 7.54 15.09
CA VAL A 700 19.33 8.21 14.09
C VAL A 700 19.90 7.21 13.10
N THR A 701 20.46 6.11 13.61
CA THR A 701 21.03 5.06 12.76
C THR A 701 19.98 4.44 11.85
N ARG A 702 18.82 4.06 12.40
CA ARG A 702 17.71 3.47 11.61
C ARG A 702 17.17 4.44 10.57
N ASP A 703 16.97 5.70 10.93
CA ASP A 703 16.50 6.76 10.00
C ASP A 703 17.50 6.98 8.85
N CYS A 704 18.81 6.98 9.14
CA CYS A 704 19.84 7.04 8.10
C CYS A 704 19.78 5.83 7.16
N LEU A 705 19.72 4.61 7.70
CA LEU A 705 19.82 3.38 6.92
C LEU A 705 18.57 3.10 6.08
N ILE A 706 17.39 3.17 6.70
CA ILE A 706 16.12 2.87 6.05
C ILE A 706 15.90 3.84 4.89
N ASN A 707 16.12 5.14 5.11
CA ASN A 707 15.90 6.14 4.08
C ASN A 707 17.00 6.13 3.00
N ALA A 708 18.24 5.75 3.33
CA ALA A 708 19.28 5.49 2.32
C ALA A 708 18.87 4.34 1.39
N GLY A 709 18.38 3.21 1.94
CA GLY A 709 17.92 2.07 1.16
C GLY A 709 16.66 2.35 0.34
N HIS A 710 15.78 3.23 0.82
CA HIS A 710 14.51 3.54 0.18
C HIS A 710 14.56 4.78 -0.73
N GLY A 711 15.65 5.55 -0.71
CA GLY A 711 15.77 6.81 -1.44
C GLY A 711 14.81 7.91 -0.98
N ARG A 712 14.49 7.96 0.32
CA ARG A 712 13.52 8.89 0.91
C ARG A 712 14.24 9.97 1.77
N PRO A 713 13.60 11.11 2.07
CA PRO A 713 14.14 12.07 3.05
C PRO A 713 14.17 11.50 4.46
N ARG A 714 15.22 11.84 5.23
CA ARG A 714 15.33 11.54 6.66
C ARG A 714 14.24 12.25 7.49
N ALA A 715 13.75 11.59 8.53
CA ALA A 715 12.83 12.17 9.50
C ALA A 715 13.55 12.99 10.59
N ILE A 716 14.83 12.70 10.84
CA ILE A 716 15.64 13.41 11.85
C ILE A 716 16.54 14.43 11.17
N ASP A 717 16.48 15.69 11.66
CA ASP A 717 17.52 16.68 11.42
C ASP A 717 18.39 16.79 12.67
N LEU A 718 19.62 16.26 12.58
CA LEU A 718 20.58 16.29 13.69
C LEU A 718 20.97 17.71 14.12
N LYS A 719 20.73 18.73 13.29
CA LYS A 719 20.95 20.14 13.69
C LYS A 719 20.02 20.60 14.80
N LEU A 720 18.89 19.91 14.99
CA LEU A 720 17.90 20.21 16.02
C LEU A 720 18.13 19.42 17.32
N ALA A 721 19.19 18.61 17.38
CA ALA A 721 19.51 17.76 18.52
C ALA A 721 20.86 18.17 19.15
N ASP A 722 20.97 18.02 20.47
CA ASP A 722 22.20 18.34 21.25
C ASP A 722 22.74 17.13 22.03
N VAL A 723 22.28 15.92 21.70
CA VAL A 723 22.75 14.67 22.32
C VAL A 723 24.21 14.40 21.98
N SER A 724 25.01 14.19 23.02
CA SER A 724 26.43 13.85 22.92
C SER A 724 26.66 12.45 22.33
N PRO A 725 27.83 12.20 21.71
CA PRO A 725 28.20 10.89 21.19
C PRO A 725 28.16 9.79 22.26
N ILE A 726 27.91 8.55 21.81
CA ILE A 726 27.94 7.36 22.65
C ILE A 726 29.31 7.19 23.31
N SER A 727 29.30 6.81 24.59
CA SER A 727 30.46 6.53 25.42
C SER A 727 30.30 5.20 26.17
N ALA A 728 31.37 4.70 26.79
CA ALA A 728 31.32 3.46 27.57
C ALA A 728 30.38 3.56 28.79
N LEU A 729 30.18 4.78 29.31
CA LEU A 729 29.26 5.03 30.44
C LEU A 729 27.80 4.76 30.06
N ASP A 730 27.45 4.88 28.78
CA ASP A 730 26.10 4.59 28.28
C ASP A 730 25.81 3.08 28.18
N PHE A 731 26.82 2.25 28.47
CA PHE A 731 26.78 0.79 28.45
C PHE A 731 27.33 0.17 29.75
N ASP A 732 27.17 0.85 30.88
CA ASP A 732 27.63 0.38 32.19
C ASP A 732 29.12 0.01 32.22
N GLY A 733 29.94 0.71 31.42
CA GLY A 733 31.38 0.46 31.29
C GLY A 733 31.77 -0.59 30.25
N ALA A 734 30.83 -1.21 29.54
CA ALA A 734 31.12 -2.20 28.49
C ALA A 734 31.71 -1.54 27.23
N ALA A 735 33.02 -1.31 27.25
CA ALA A 735 33.75 -0.62 26.19
C ALA A 735 33.53 -1.23 24.79
N ALA A 736 33.58 -2.55 24.64
CA ALA A 736 33.42 -3.20 23.33
C ALA A 736 32.04 -2.96 22.70
N SER A 737 30.97 -2.99 23.50
CA SER A 737 29.60 -2.70 23.01
C SER A 737 29.44 -1.24 22.62
N SER A 738 30.01 -0.33 23.42
CA SER A 738 30.02 1.09 23.13
C SER A 738 30.80 1.41 21.86
N ASP A 739 32.01 0.85 21.72
CA ASP A 739 32.89 1.00 20.57
C ASP A 739 32.21 0.55 19.27
N LEU A 740 31.60 -0.64 19.29
CA LEU A 740 30.86 -1.17 18.14
C LEU A 740 29.67 -0.27 17.76
N PHE A 741 28.84 0.11 18.74
CA PHE A 741 27.66 0.90 18.47
C PHE A 741 28.01 2.33 18.02
N ALA A 742 29.04 2.95 18.62
CA ALA A 742 29.55 4.26 18.20
C ALA A 742 30.11 4.23 16.77
N ALA A 743 30.89 3.18 16.43
CA ALA A 743 31.38 2.98 15.07
C ALA A 743 30.22 2.82 14.07
N TYR A 744 29.19 2.05 14.43
CA TYR A 744 28.00 1.82 13.61
C TYR A 744 27.18 3.11 13.38
N VAL A 745 26.97 3.91 14.42
CA VAL A 745 26.33 5.23 14.33
C VAL A 745 27.12 6.13 13.38
N GLY A 746 28.45 6.20 13.55
CA GLY A 746 29.32 7.04 12.73
C GLY A 746 29.22 6.75 11.23
N ILE A 747 29.35 5.48 10.84
CA ILE A 747 29.28 5.11 9.42
C ILE A 747 27.86 5.22 8.84
N SER A 748 26.82 5.02 9.67
CA SER A 748 25.43 5.22 9.28
C SER A 748 25.07 6.66 9.03
N CYS A 749 25.55 7.58 9.86
CA CYS A 749 25.41 9.02 9.62
C CYS A 749 26.11 9.44 8.32
N ILE A 750 27.32 8.92 8.04
CA ILE A 750 28.03 9.22 6.78
C ILE A 750 27.24 8.72 5.57
N LEU A 751 26.74 7.48 5.59
CA LEU A 751 25.91 6.94 4.50
C LEU A 751 24.61 7.73 4.32
N GLY A 752 23.92 8.05 5.43
CA GLY A 752 22.71 8.85 5.41
C GLY A 752 22.96 10.24 4.80
N ASP A 753 24.00 10.94 5.24
CA ASP A 753 24.33 12.25 4.68
C ASP A 753 24.67 12.16 3.18
N LEU A 754 25.50 11.19 2.78
CA LEU A 754 25.86 10.95 1.37
C LEU A 754 24.63 10.76 0.50
N THR A 755 23.69 9.90 0.90
CA THR A 755 22.45 9.66 0.13
C THR A 755 21.53 10.90 0.10
N GLN A 756 21.44 11.66 1.20
CA GLN A 756 20.67 12.90 1.23
C GLN A 756 21.28 14.01 0.35
N SER A 757 22.61 14.06 0.18
CA SER A 757 23.28 15.00 -0.74
C SER A 757 22.85 14.77 -2.20
N TYR A 758 22.52 13.53 -2.58
CA TYR A 758 21.98 13.24 -3.92
C TYR A 758 20.49 13.63 -4.07
N LEU A 759 19.73 13.67 -2.97
CA LEU A 759 18.33 14.11 -2.98
C LEU A 759 18.19 15.64 -2.99
N ARG A 760 19.17 16.36 -2.46
CA ARG A 760 19.19 17.83 -2.42
C ARG A 760 19.80 18.37 -3.72
N LYS A 761 19.07 19.20 -4.48
CA LYS A 761 19.54 19.81 -5.75
C LYS A 761 20.85 20.61 -5.63
N GLN A 762 21.25 21.01 -4.41
CA GLN A 762 22.51 21.70 -4.13
C GLN A 762 23.66 20.69 -3.85
N GLY A 763 24.18 20.12 -4.93
CA GLY A 763 25.56 19.67 -5.15
C GLY A 763 26.24 18.74 -4.13
N LEU A 764 26.30 17.42 -4.43
CA LEU A 764 27.30 16.49 -3.87
C LEU A 764 28.72 17.06 -3.87
N GLN A 765 29.08 17.86 -4.88
CA GLN A 765 30.41 18.45 -5.02
C GLN A 765 30.81 19.35 -3.85
N GLU A 766 29.86 20.06 -3.23
CA GLU A 766 30.13 20.94 -2.09
C GLU A 766 30.40 20.13 -0.81
N GLN A 767 29.75 18.96 -0.67
CA GLN A 767 29.85 18.13 0.53
C GLN A 767 30.85 16.97 0.42
N LYS A 768 31.31 16.64 -0.79
CA LYS A 768 32.16 15.48 -1.07
C LYS A 768 33.42 15.44 -0.20
N LYS A 769 34.15 16.57 -0.13
CA LYS A 769 35.38 16.66 0.68
C LYS A 769 35.12 16.38 2.17
N SER A 770 34.04 16.96 2.71
CA SER A 770 33.64 16.75 4.11
C SER A 770 33.29 15.29 4.39
N LEU A 771 32.58 14.62 3.47
CA LEU A 771 32.26 13.20 3.56
C LEU A 771 33.52 12.33 3.49
N GLU A 772 34.44 12.63 2.58
CA GLU A 772 35.74 11.95 2.49
C GLU A 772 36.57 12.10 3.77
N ASP A 773 36.63 13.31 4.35
CA ASP A 773 37.36 13.57 5.59
C ASP A 773 36.76 12.79 6.77
N ARG A 774 35.42 12.76 6.89
CA ARG A 774 34.71 12.00 7.93
C ARG A 774 34.89 10.50 7.77
N LEU A 775 34.82 9.98 6.54
CA LEU A 775 35.01 8.56 6.23
C LEU A 775 36.45 8.13 6.52
N PHE A 776 37.43 8.97 6.17
CA PHE A 776 38.84 8.72 6.45
C PHE A 776 39.08 8.69 7.96
N ARG A 777 38.56 9.68 8.70
CA ARG A 777 38.64 9.73 10.16
C ARG A 777 38.02 8.48 10.77
N TRP A 778 36.82 8.10 10.34
CA TRP A 778 36.14 6.92 10.84
C TRP A 778 37.02 5.67 10.72
N LEU A 779 37.60 5.41 9.54
CA LEU A 779 38.49 4.27 9.33
C LEU A 779 39.72 4.32 10.26
N LYS A 780 40.37 5.47 10.36
CA LYS A 780 41.62 5.63 11.11
C LYS A 780 41.45 5.65 12.63
N THR A 781 40.25 5.97 13.11
CA THR A 781 39.93 5.97 14.55
C THR A 781 39.19 4.71 14.99
N LEU A 782 39.01 3.71 14.13
CA LEU A 782 38.39 2.45 14.52
C LEU A 782 39.23 1.73 15.60
N PRO A 783 38.61 1.28 16.70
CA PRO A 783 39.26 0.42 17.69
C PRO A 783 39.87 -0.83 17.06
N ASP A 784 41.01 -1.29 17.59
CA ASP A 784 41.80 -2.39 17.01
C ASP A 784 40.97 -3.66 16.74
N HIS A 785 40.07 -4.01 17.67
CA HIS A 785 39.22 -5.19 17.57
C HIS A 785 38.12 -5.11 16.50
N LEU A 786 37.85 -3.91 15.95
CA LEU A 786 36.88 -3.70 14.86
C LEU A 786 37.55 -3.57 13.49
N GLN A 787 38.88 -3.52 13.41
CA GLN A 787 39.62 -3.45 12.15
C GLN A 787 39.69 -4.83 11.46
N LEU A 788 39.58 -4.87 10.12
CA LEU A 788 39.64 -6.15 9.38
C LEU A 788 41.05 -6.74 9.26
N CYS A 789 42.08 -5.90 9.14
CA CYS A 789 43.43 -6.33 8.79
C CYS A 789 44.44 -5.90 9.85
N ARG A 790 45.56 -6.62 9.94
CA ARG A 790 46.67 -6.27 10.84
C ARG A 790 47.47 -5.10 10.26
N ALA A 791 48.02 -4.29 11.16
CA ALA A 791 48.90 -3.18 10.80
C ALA A 791 50.33 -3.61 10.39
N THR A 792 50.47 -4.74 9.68
CA THR A 792 51.73 -5.32 9.24
C THR A 792 51.83 -5.34 7.70
N GLU A 793 53.02 -5.56 7.16
CA GLU A 793 53.23 -5.72 5.72
C GLU A 793 52.28 -6.77 5.13
N GLY A 794 51.74 -6.51 3.94
CA GLY A 794 50.74 -7.36 3.28
C GLY A 794 49.31 -7.24 3.83
N ARG A 795 49.10 -6.54 4.96
CA ARG A 795 47.77 -6.30 5.58
C ARG A 795 46.92 -7.58 5.70
N PRO A 796 47.44 -8.68 6.28
CA PRO A 796 46.68 -9.91 6.40
C PRO A 796 45.45 -9.73 7.29
N LEU A 797 44.39 -10.49 7.00
CA LEU A 797 43.17 -10.49 7.82
C LEU A 797 43.46 -10.82 9.29
N LYS A 798 42.75 -10.13 10.19
CA LYS A 798 42.61 -10.52 11.59
C LYS A 798 41.68 -11.72 11.72
N SER A 799 41.61 -12.27 12.93
CA SER A 799 40.64 -13.31 13.30
C SER A 799 39.22 -12.88 12.90
N TYR A 800 38.41 -13.86 12.50
CA TYR A 800 37.05 -13.60 12.06
C TYR A 800 36.22 -12.89 13.14
N SER A 801 35.68 -11.72 12.80
CA SER A 801 34.62 -11.05 13.54
C SER A 801 33.47 -10.77 12.59
N PHE A 802 32.27 -11.17 13.00
CA PHE A 802 31.03 -10.96 12.26
C PHE A 802 30.67 -9.48 12.26
N GLU A 803 30.80 -8.81 13.40
CA GLU A 803 30.47 -7.41 13.63
C GLU A 803 31.41 -6.48 12.85
N ALA A 804 32.72 -6.75 12.88
CA ALA A 804 33.69 -6.00 12.09
C ALA A 804 33.37 -6.08 10.59
N ARG A 805 33.01 -7.27 10.08
CA ARG A 805 32.62 -7.45 8.68
C ARG A 805 31.35 -6.67 8.32
N GLN A 806 30.33 -6.68 9.18
CA GLN A 806 29.11 -5.90 8.97
C GLN A 806 29.38 -4.40 8.85
N LEU A 807 30.21 -3.83 9.75
CA LEU A 807 30.64 -2.43 9.67
C LEU A 807 31.35 -2.12 8.34
N HIS A 808 32.20 -3.05 7.89
CA HIS A 808 32.98 -2.84 6.67
C HIS A 808 32.16 -3.00 5.38
N VAL A 809 31.11 -3.81 5.36
CA VAL A 809 30.13 -3.81 4.24
C VAL A 809 29.56 -2.41 4.06
N GLN A 810 29.20 -1.73 5.15
CA GLN A 810 28.67 -0.39 5.08
C GLN A 810 29.74 0.64 4.68
N TYR A 811 30.95 0.53 5.21
CA TYR A 811 32.11 1.35 4.81
C TYR A 811 32.38 1.28 3.31
N PHE A 812 32.50 0.07 2.76
CA PHE A 812 32.73 -0.13 1.33
C PHE A 812 31.51 0.32 0.51
N THR A 813 30.28 0.19 1.02
CA THR A 813 29.09 0.73 0.34
C THR A 813 29.18 2.24 0.20
N VAL A 814 29.60 2.97 1.24
CA VAL A 814 29.85 4.41 1.17
C VAL A 814 30.89 4.71 0.09
N LEU A 815 32.00 3.97 0.03
CA LEU A 815 33.02 4.14 -1.01
C LEU A 815 32.48 3.90 -2.43
N VAL A 816 31.64 2.89 -2.63
CA VAL A 816 31.00 2.60 -3.93
C VAL A 816 30.17 3.80 -4.40
N ILE A 817 29.33 4.34 -3.52
CA ILE A 817 28.41 5.45 -3.84
C ILE A 817 29.17 6.79 -3.97
N LEU A 818 30.17 7.04 -3.12
CA LEU A 818 30.95 8.28 -3.10
C LEU A 818 31.85 8.45 -4.33
N ASN A 819 32.38 7.33 -4.85
CA ASN A 819 33.28 7.31 -6.01
C ASN A 819 32.57 6.95 -7.32
N ARG A 820 31.23 6.88 -7.31
CA ARG A 820 30.46 6.63 -8.52
C ARG A 820 30.70 7.73 -9.58
N PRO A 821 30.82 7.38 -10.87
CA PRO A 821 30.96 8.39 -11.94
C PRO A 821 29.69 9.26 -12.02
N LEU A 822 29.88 10.57 -12.20
CA LEU A 822 28.78 11.54 -12.36
C LEU A 822 28.17 11.50 -13.76
N ASP A 823 28.98 11.18 -14.77
CA ASP A 823 28.53 10.95 -16.14
C ASP A 823 28.60 9.43 -16.42
N PRO A 824 27.46 8.77 -16.66
CA PRO A 824 27.45 7.36 -16.99
C PRO A 824 28.31 7.00 -18.21
N LYS A 825 28.59 7.92 -19.14
CA LYS A 825 29.44 7.64 -20.31
C LYS A 825 30.90 7.39 -19.92
N LEU A 826 31.31 7.80 -18.73
CA LEU A 826 32.66 7.57 -18.22
C LEU A 826 32.86 6.11 -17.81
N ALA A 827 34.11 5.68 -17.88
CA ALA A 827 34.51 4.36 -17.40
C ALA A 827 34.13 4.15 -15.93
N PRO A 828 33.88 2.90 -15.50
CA PRO A 828 33.63 2.59 -14.10
C PRO A 828 34.74 3.12 -13.19
N SER A 829 34.36 3.54 -12.00
CA SER A 829 35.34 3.95 -11.00
C SER A 829 36.11 2.76 -10.45
N THR A 830 37.43 2.81 -10.58
CA THR A 830 38.37 1.84 -10.00
C THR A 830 38.13 1.62 -8.50
N ALA A 831 37.86 2.70 -7.77
CA ALA A 831 37.57 2.66 -6.34
C ALA A 831 36.24 1.94 -6.05
N SER A 832 35.20 2.21 -6.84
CA SER A 832 33.89 1.54 -6.70
C SER A 832 33.99 0.04 -7.05
N LEU A 833 34.78 -0.35 -8.05
CA LEU A 833 35.03 -1.76 -8.39
C LEU A 833 35.79 -2.50 -7.28
N LEU A 834 36.86 -1.90 -6.75
CA LEU A 834 37.60 -2.45 -5.60
C LEU A 834 36.69 -2.63 -4.37
N ALA A 835 35.98 -1.58 -3.97
CA ALA A 835 35.11 -1.60 -2.80
C ALA A 835 33.97 -2.62 -2.94
N SER A 836 33.33 -2.73 -4.12
CA SER A 836 32.31 -3.74 -4.36
C SER A 836 32.86 -5.17 -4.39
N SER A 837 34.11 -5.36 -4.80
CA SER A 837 34.77 -6.68 -4.68
C SER A 837 35.07 -7.06 -3.23
N PHE A 838 35.43 -6.09 -2.36
CA PHE A 838 35.53 -6.33 -0.91
C PHE A 838 34.17 -6.73 -0.31
N ILE A 839 33.09 -6.07 -0.72
CA ILE A 839 31.74 -6.44 -0.30
C ILE A 839 31.44 -7.90 -0.69
N ALA A 840 31.72 -8.30 -1.93
CA ALA A 840 31.53 -9.69 -2.37
C ALA A 840 32.32 -10.69 -1.51
N GLY A 841 33.60 -10.41 -1.20
CA GLY A 841 34.40 -11.29 -0.32
C GLY A 841 33.82 -11.41 1.10
N ILE A 842 33.28 -10.32 1.65
CA ILE A 842 32.62 -10.36 2.96
C ILE A 842 31.31 -11.16 2.91
N PHE A 843 30.52 -11.01 1.85
CA PHE A 843 29.28 -11.80 1.67
C PHE A 843 29.57 -13.29 1.49
N GLU A 844 30.65 -13.64 0.81
CA GLU A 844 31.13 -15.03 0.71
C GLU A 844 31.48 -15.61 2.07
N ASP A 845 32.19 -14.85 2.91
CA ASP A 845 32.50 -15.22 4.29
C ASP A 845 31.20 -15.47 5.10
N PHE A 846 30.20 -14.58 4.97
CA PHE A 846 28.90 -14.77 5.62
C PHE A 846 28.18 -16.03 5.13
N MET A 847 28.23 -16.31 3.83
CA MET A 847 27.62 -17.51 3.25
C MET A 847 28.31 -18.79 3.72
N ALA A 848 29.65 -18.80 3.72
CA ALA A 848 30.45 -19.95 4.15
C ALA A 848 30.22 -20.32 5.62
N ARG A 849 29.80 -19.34 6.43
CA ARG A 849 29.51 -19.49 7.87
C ARG A 849 28.03 -19.55 8.19
N ASP A 850 27.17 -19.51 7.18
CA ASP A 850 25.71 -19.55 7.34
C ASP A 850 25.16 -18.39 8.20
N GLU A 851 25.82 -17.22 8.10
CA GLU A 851 25.54 -16.04 8.91
C GLU A 851 24.64 -15.01 8.21
N LEU A 852 24.33 -15.17 6.91
CA LEU A 852 23.40 -14.29 6.19
C LEU A 852 22.02 -14.21 6.86
N ARG A 853 21.59 -15.30 7.50
CA ARG A 853 20.33 -15.39 8.25
C ARG A 853 20.22 -14.41 9.43
N TYR A 854 21.34 -13.88 9.90
CA TYR A 854 21.41 -12.94 11.03
C TYR A 854 21.45 -11.47 10.58
N LEU A 855 21.60 -11.21 9.28
CA LEU A 855 21.72 -9.86 8.75
C LEU A 855 20.36 -9.18 8.64
N GLY A 856 20.34 -7.87 8.88
CA GLY A 856 19.14 -7.06 8.72
C GLY A 856 18.77 -6.81 7.25
N PRO A 857 17.55 -6.30 6.96
CA PRO A 857 17.07 -6.11 5.60
C PRO A 857 17.90 -5.08 4.79
N ILE A 858 18.63 -4.17 5.43
CA ILE A 858 19.49 -3.19 4.73
C ILE A 858 20.63 -3.85 3.94
N PHE A 859 21.01 -5.09 4.27
CA PHE A 859 22.05 -5.82 3.54
C PHE A 859 21.61 -6.16 2.11
N THR A 860 20.31 -6.15 1.80
CA THR A 860 19.84 -6.27 0.41
C THR A 860 20.25 -5.06 -0.43
N PHE A 861 20.18 -3.86 0.13
CA PHE A 861 20.61 -2.62 -0.51
C PHE A 861 22.14 -2.57 -0.70
N TYR A 862 22.91 -3.01 0.29
CA TYR A 862 24.38 -3.10 0.17
C TYR A 862 24.79 -4.07 -0.93
N CYS A 863 24.15 -5.24 -0.97
CA CYS A 863 24.40 -6.27 -1.98
C CYS A 863 24.00 -5.78 -3.38
N LEU A 864 22.85 -5.12 -3.52
CA LEU A 864 22.42 -4.52 -4.79
C LEU A 864 23.40 -3.44 -5.26
N THR A 865 23.82 -2.54 -4.36
CA THR A 865 24.75 -1.44 -4.68
C THR A 865 26.10 -1.98 -5.17
N ALA A 866 26.63 -3.00 -4.50
CA ALA A 866 27.86 -3.67 -4.93
C ALA A 866 27.66 -4.39 -6.28
N GLY A 867 26.50 -4.99 -6.51
CA GLY A 867 26.19 -5.75 -7.73
C GLY A 867 26.13 -4.85 -8.94
N MET A 868 25.47 -3.70 -8.81
CA MET A 868 25.43 -2.66 -9.85
C MET A 868 26.83 -2.16 -10.20
N ALA A 869 27.69 -1.98 -9.18
CA ALA A 869 29.09 -1.60 -9.41
C ALA A 869 29.85 -2.67 -10.20
N GLN A 870 29.71 -3.95 -9.87
CA GLN A 870 30.36 -5.03 -10.62
C GLN A 870 29.82 -5.16 -12.05
N LEU A 871 28.52 -4.96 -12.28
CA LEU A 871 27.92 -5.00 -13.61
C LEU A 871 28.49 -3.92 -14.54
N SER A 872 28.90 -2.77 -14.00
CA SER A 872 29.49 -1.69 -14.80
C SER A 872 30.79 -2.10 -15.53
N CYS A 873 31.49 -3.14 -15.07
CA CYS A 873 32.72 -3.61 -15.72
C CYS A 873 32.51 -4.69 -16.81
N PHE A 874 31.27 -5.14 -17.05
CA PHE A 874 30.97 -6.25 -17.98
C PHE A 874 31.34 -5.97 -19.44
N ARG A 875 31.45 -4.70 -19.81
CA ARG A 875 31.85 -4.28 -21.16
C ARG A 875 33.35 -4.40 -21.40
N TYR A 876 34.15 -4.70 -20.39
CA TYR A 876 35.61 -4.71 -20.45
C TYR A 876 36.18 -6.12 -20.23
N SER A 877 37.01 -6.57 -21.17
CA SER A 877 37.49 -7.97 -21.23
C SER A 877 38.32 -8.40 -20.02
N GLU A 878 39.07 -7.48 -19.41
CA GLU A 878 39.96 -7.77 -18.27
C GLU A 878 39.21 -8.02 -16.96
N PHE A 879 38.05 -7.39 -16.79
CA PHE A 879 37.31 -7.40 -15.52
C PHE A 879 36.03 -8.22 -15.55
N VAL A 880 35.46 -8.51 -16.72
CA VAL A 880 34.18 -9.25 -16.84
C VAL A 880 34.19 -10.59 -16.08
N GLY A 881 35.28 -11.37 -16.15
CA GLY A 881 35.36 -12.65 -15.45
C GLY A 881 35.40 -12.51 -13.92
N LEU A 882 36.11 -11.51 -13.40
CA LEU A 882 36.13 -11.21 -11.96
C LEU A 882 34.79 -10.61 -11.50
N GLY A 883 34.21 -9.75 -12.33
CA GLY A 883 32.91 -9.14 -12.14
C GLY A 883 31.80 -10.19 -12.04
N GLU A 884 31.83 -11.19 -12.91
CA GLU A 884 30.87 -12.30 -12.89
C GLU A 884 30.99 -13.16 -11.64
N GLN A 885 32.21 -13.45 -11.17
CA GLN A 885 32.42 -14.17 -9.91
C GLN A 885 31.84 -13.40 -8.71
N ASN A 886 32.16 -12.10 -8.60
CA ASN A 886 31.63 -11.25 -7.54
C ASN A 886 30.10 -11.15 -7.62
N LEU A 887 29.54 -11.00 -8.83
CA LEU A 887 28.10 -10.92 -9.04
C LEU A 887 27.38 -12.21 -8.65
N ASN A 888 27.97 -13.38 -8.94
CA ASN A 888 27.39 -14.66 -8.55
C ASN A 888 27.28 -14.80 -7.03
N ILE A 889 28.28 -14.32 -6.28
CA ILE A 889 28.22 -14.28 -4.81
C ILE A 889 27.06 -13.40 -4.36
N MET A 890 26.92 -12.22 -4.95
CA MET A 890 25.85 -11.28 -4.59
C MET A 890 24.46 -11.79 -4.94
N ALA A 891 24.28 -12.42 -6.10
CA ALA A 891 23.02 -13.02 -6.52
C ALA A 891 22.59 -14.13 -5.54
N ARG A 892 23.52 -15.02 -5.18
CA ARG A 892 23.27 -16.08 -4.18
C ARG A 892 22.99 -15.50 -2.80
N ALA A 893 23.70 -14.45 -2.40
CA ALA A 893 23.44 -13.79 -1.13
C ALA A 893 22.04 -13.16 -1.08
N LEU A 894 21.59 -12.51 -2.15
CA LEU A 894 20.24 -11.96 -2.25
C LEU A 894 19.17 -13.06 -2.27
N GLU A 895 19.43 -14.19 -2.94
CA GLU A 895 18.55 -15.36 -2.92
C GLU A 895 18.40 -15.91 -1.49
N GLU A 896 19.51 -16.08 -0.77
CA GLU A 896 19.49 -16.54 0.63
C GLU A 896 18.79 -15.55 1.56
N LEU A 897 19.09 -14.25 1.43
CA LEU A 897 18.43 -13.18 2.18
C LEU A 897 16.92 -13.13 1.90
N SER A 898 16.48 -13.47 0.69
CA SER A 898 15.06 -13.46 0.30
C SER A 898 14.19 -14.43 1.08
N ARG A 899 14.79 -15.49 1.63
CA ARG A 899 14.09 -16.44 2.51
C ARG A 899 13.61 -15.81 3.80
N ARG A 900 14.27 -14.73 4.25
CA ARG A 900 13.93 -13.99 5.48
C ARG A 900 13.27 -12.66 5.19
N TRP A 901 13.81 -11.94 4.21
CA TRP A 901 13.45 -10.58 3.86
C TRP A 901 12.89 -10.58 2.45
N PRO A 902 11.54 -10.59 2.28
CA PRO A 902 10.92 -10.60 0.95
C PRO A 902 11.39 -9.44 0.05
N THR A 903 11.84 -8.34 0.64
CA THR A 903 12.45 -7.19 -0.05
C THR A 903 13.67 -7.55 -0.90
N ALA A 904 14.38 -8.64 -0.59
CA ALA A 904 15.53 -9.09 -1.38
C ALA A 904 15.13 -9.65 -2.76
N VAL A 905 13.89 -10.14 -2.91
CA VAL A 905 13.38 -10.67 -4.19
C VAL A 905 13.38 -9.59 -5.26
N GLY A 906 12.91 -8.38 -4.91
CA GLY A 906 12.92 -7.23 -5.83
C GLY A 906 14.34 -6.83 -6.22
N SER A 907 15.25 -6.75 -5.26
CA SER A 907 16.67 -6.44 -5.51
C SER A 907 17.34 -7.50 -6.40
N LEU A 908 17.08 -8.78 -6.17
CA LEU A 908 17.63 -9.87 -6.98
C LEU A 908 17.11 -9.81 -8.41
N LYS A 909 15.78 -9.72 -8.59
CA LYS A 909 15.16 -9.62 -9.91
C LYS A 909 15.78 -8.46 -10.69
N HIS A 910 15.83 -7.28 -10.08
CA HIS A 910 16.37 -6.11 -10.75
C HIS A 910 17.85 -6.26 -11.12
N LEU A 911 18.68 -6.80 -10.22
CA LEU A 911 20.09 -7.04 -10.50
C LEU A 911 20.28 -8.02 -11.68
N MET A 912 19.41 -9.03 -11.80
CA MET A 912 19.45 -9.98 -12.92
C MET A 912 18.95 -9.37 -14.23
N ASP A 913 17.89 -8.54 -14.19
CA ASP A 913 17.40 -7.81 -15.37
C ASP A 913 18.48 -6.88 -15.93
N VAL A 914 19.19 -6.16 -15.05
CA VAL A 914 20.33 -5.30 -15.42
C VAL A 914 21.50 -6.13 -15.98
N ARG A 915 21.77 -7.30 -15.39
CA ARG A 915 22.81 -8.23 -15.89
C ARG A 915 22.53 -8.64 -17.34
N GLU A 916 21.30 -9.04 -17.65
CA GLU A 916 20.91 -9.43 -19.00
C GLU A 916 21.18 -8.30 -20.00
N LYS A 917 20.72 -7.08 -19.68
CA LYS A 917 20.95 -5.90 -20.52
C LYS A 917 22.45 -5.57 -20.66
N ALA A 918 23.22 -5.68 -19.58
CA ALA A 918 24.66 -5.42 -19.61
C ALA A 918 25.41 -6.41 -20.53
N THR A 919 25.01 -7.69 -20.53
CA THR A 919 25.62 -8.72 -21.40
C THR A 919 25.29 -8.58 -22.88
N GLN A 920 24.17 -7.93 -23.22
CA GLN A 920 23.77 -7.66 -24.61
C GLN A 920 24.51 -6.45 -25.21
N ARG A 921 25.16 -5.62 -24.38
CA ARG A 921 25.89 -4.44 -24.85
C ARG A 921 27.21 -4.83 -25.51
N PRO A 922 27.66 -4.09 -26.55
CA PRO A 922 28.93 -4.36 -27.20
C PRO A 922 30.11 -4.15 -26.24
N HIS A 923 31.07 -5.08 -26.31
CA HIS A 923 32.34 -4.97 -25.60
C HIS A 923 33.12 -3.72 -26.05
N LEU A 924 33.69 -3.00 -25.08
CA LEU A 924 34.53 -1.82 -25.30
C LEU A 924 36.03 -2.18 -25.40
N GLY A 925 36.38 -3.45 -25.26
CA GLY A 925 37.77 -3.93 -25.29
C GLY A 925 38.44 -3.85 -23.92
N HIS A 926 39.66 -3.30 -23.89
CA HIS A 926 40.44 -3.14 -22.66
C HIS A 926 39.86 -2.05 -21.76
N PHE A 927 40.07 -2.18 -20.45
CA PHE A 927 39.69 -1.12 -19.53
C PHE A 927 40.60 0.10 -19.75
N PRO A 928 40.09 1.34 -19.70
CA PRO A 928 40.94 2.53 -19.76
C PRO A 928 42.00 2.53 -18.64
N ASP A 929 43.04 3.35 -18.75
CA ASP A 929 44.16 3.34 -17.79
C ASP A 929 43.68 3.30 -16.32
N ILE A 930 44.10 2.24 -15.61
CA ILE A 930 43.77 2.02 -14.20
C ILE A 930 44.33 3.20 -13.40
N SER A 931 43.44 4.09 -12.99
CA SER A 931 43.79 5.26 -12.20
C SER A 931 43.04 5.23 -10.87
N LEU A 932 43.78 5.48 -9.80
CA LEU A 932 43.25 5.66 -8.46
C LEU A 932 43.97 6.88 -7.86
N PRO A 933 43.32 8.04 -7.76
CA PRO A 933 43.94 9.24 -7.18
C PRO A 933 44.52 8.94 -5.80
N ALA A 934 45.66 9.55 -5.45
CA ALA A 934 46.31 9.32 -4.16
C ALA A 934 45.36 9.57 -2.96
N THR A 935 44.48 10.58 -3.08
CA THR A 935 43.44 10.90 -2.10
C THR A 935 42.36 9.82 -1.97
N THR A 936 42.16 8.98 -2.98
CA THR A 936 41.22 7.85 -2.94
C THR A 936 41.94 6.56 -2.53
N ALA A 937 43.19 6.38 -2.93
CA ALA A 937 44.01 5.21 -2.59
C ALA A 937 44.19 5.01 -1.07
N GLN A 938 44.22 6.10 -0.30
CA GLN A 938 44.34 6.06 1.16
C GLN A 938 43.19 5.29 1.85
N PHE A 939 42.00 5.23 1.26
CA PHE A 939 40.86 4.46 1.78
C PHE A 939 41.08 2.95 1.70
N PHE A 940 42.03 2.49 0.87
CA PHE A 940 42.37 1.07 0.72
C PHE A 940 43.68 0.69 1.42
N SER A 941 44.41 1.66 1.98
CA SER A 941 45.77 1.48 2.53
C SER A 941 45.87 0.55 3.75
N ASP A 942 44.75 0.31 4.44
CA ASP A 942 44.68 -0.55 5.62
C ASP A 942 44.21 -1.97 5.30
N PHE A 943 43.95 -2.29 4.03
CA PHE A 943 43.40 -3.58 3.60
C PHE A 943 44.39 -4.38 2.74
N GLY A 944 44.23 -5.70 2.75
CA GLY A 944 44.98 -6.65 1.94
C GLY A 944 44.13 -7.33 0.86
N PRO A 945 44.73 -8.22 0.05
CA PRO A 945 44.06 -8.90 -1.07
C PRO A 945 42.99 -9.92 -0.65
N ASP A 946 43.03 -10.42 0.60
CA ASP A 946 42.30 -11.63 1.01
C ASP A 946 40.79 -11.60 0.74
N LEU A 947 40.15 -10.43 0.87
CA LEU A 947 38.70 -10.26 0.64
C LEU A 947 38.37 -9.63 -0.73
N CYS A 948 39.36 -9.32 -1.56
CA CYS A 948 39.17 -8.54 -2.80
C CYS A 948 39.77 -9.26 -4.01
N ARG A 949 38.93 -9.93 -4.77
CA ARG A 949 39.33 -10.63 -6.02
C ARG A 949 39.89 -9.69 -7.08
N MET A 950 39.46 -8.43 -7.08
CA MET A 950 39.96 -7.42 -8.01
C MET A 950 41.27 -6.76 -7.56
N TRP A 951 41.82 -7.11 -6.39
CA TRP A 951 43.02 -6.48 -5.83
C TRP A 951 44.23 -6.56 -6.76
N HIS A 952 44.58 -7.76 -7.23
CA HIS A 952 45.74 -7.96 -8.11
C HIS A 952 45.53 -7.33 -9.49
N ALA A 953 44.30 -7.37 -10.00
CA ALA A 953 43.96 -6.84 -11.32
C ALA A 953 43.92 -5.30 -11.35
N ILE A 954 43.68 -4.67 -10.21
CA ILE A 954 43.56 -3.22 -10.08
C ILE A 954 44.70 -2.62 -9.25
N TYR A 955 44.74 -2.94 -7.96
CA TYR A 955 45.57 -2.25 -6.97
C TYR A 955 47.07 -2.48 -7.19
N GLN A 956 47.47 -3.69 -7.59
CA GLN A 956 48.88 -4.00 -7.87
C GLN A 956 49.40 -3.46 -9.22
N ARG A 957 48.50 -3.08 -10.13
CA ARG A 957 48.86 -2.47 -11.42
C ARG A 957 49.00 -0.94 -11.33
N LEU A 958 48.68 -0.34 -10.18
CA LEU A 958 48.86 1.10 -9.95
C LEU A 958 50.36 1.44 -9.98
N PRO A 959 50.76 2.61 -10.53
CA PRO A 959 52.16 3.03 -10.57
C PRO A 959 52.80 3.01 -9.18
N GLN A 960 53.87 2.22 -9.00
CA GLN A 960 54.69 2.24 -7.78
C GLN A 960 55.58 3.50 -7.75
N ALA A 961 55.01 4.69 -7.58
CA ALA A 961 55.76 5.88 -7.17
C ALA A 961 54.83 7.08 -6.88
N ALA A 962 54.52 7.29 -5.61
CA ALA A 962 54.66 8.59 -4.96
C ALA A 962 54.58 8.32 -3.46
N SER A 963 55.57 8.81 -2.69
CA SER A 963 55.42 8.87 -1.24
C SER A 963 54.08 9.50 -0.93
N PHE A 964 53.17 8.75 -0.31
CA PHE A 964 51.91 9.31 0.15
C PHE A 964 52.27 10.45 1.09
N ALA A 965 52.02 11.70 0.71
CA ALA A 965 51.95 12.76 1.71
C ALA A 965 50.84 12.30 2.66
N PRO A 966 51.15 11.98 3.94
CA PRO A 966 50.13 11.54 4.85
C PRO A 966 49.10 12.67 4.89
N ARG A 967 47.83 12.33 4.66
CA ARG A 967 46.75 13.23 5.06
C ARG A 967 46.86 13.27 6.58
N GLU A 968 47.62 14.23 7.11
CA GLU A 968 47.89 14.31 8.54
C GLU A 968 46.55 14.33 9.27
N LEU A 969 46.46 13.55 10.35
CA LEU A 969 45.30 13.47 11.23
C LEU A 969 44.84 14.88 11.68
N GLU A 970 45.77 15.84 11.71
CA GLU A 970 45.53 17.28 11.93
C GLU A 970 44.77 17.97 10.78
N MET A 971 45.15 17.74 9.51
CA MET A 971 44.44 18.26 8.34
C MET A 971 43.04 17.63 8.15
N ALA A 972 42.86 16.40 8.61
CA ALA A 972 41.55 15.76 8.71
C ALA A 972 40.76 16.22 9.96
N GLY A 973 41.18 17.29 10.64
CA GLY A 973 40.38 18.03 11.63
C GLY A 973 40.16 17.33 12.97
N ILE A 974 41.00 16.39 13.38
CA ILE A 974 40.84 15.70 14.68
C ILE A 974 40.97 16.67 15.87
N LEU A 975 41.76 17.74 15.75
CA LEU A 975 41.88 18.78 16.79
C LEU A 975 40.67 19.74 16.86
N GLN A 976 39.84 19.82 15.81
CA GLN A 976 38.61 20.63 15.81
C GLN A 976 37.36 19.81 16.17
N GLY A 977 37.36 18.49 15.92
CA GLY A 977 36.23 17.60 16.26
C GLY A 977 36.03 17.35 17.76
N LEU A 978 36.97 17.78 18.61
CA LEU A 978 36.85 17.79 20.07
C LEU A 978 36.34 19.13 20.64
N ARG A 979 36.06 20.13 19.78
CA ARG A 979 35.35 21.36 20.18
C ARG A 979 33.96 21.36 19.54
N THR A 980 32.97 21.22 20.40
CA THR A 980 31.55 21.49 20.18
C THR A 980 31.32 22.80 19.42
N PRO A 981 30.16 23.00 18.77
CA PRO A 981 29.71 24.34 18.44
C PRO A 981 29.62 25.11 19.75
N ASN A 982 30.45 26.13 19.92
CA ASN A 982 30.41 26.98 21.10
C ASN A 982 29.05 27.69 21.15
N ASN A 983 28.32 27.50 22.26
CA ASN A 983 27.37 28.47 22.77
C ASN A 983 28.08 29.83 22.83
N GLN A 984 27.68 30.78 22.00
CA GLN A 984 27.78 32.18 22.40
C GLN A 984 26.59 32.45 23.33
N HIS A 985 26.85 32.35 24.62
CA HIS A 985 26.03 32.96 25.66
C HIS A 985 25.93 34.46 25.33
N LEU A 986 24.73 34.92 24.99
CA LEU A 986 24.37 36.33 25.06
C LEU A 986 23.74 36.52 26.44
N ASP A 987 24.58 36.91 27.39
CA ASP A 987 24.12 37.43 28.67
C ASP A 987 23.36 38.74 28.40
N LEU A 988 22.06 38.70 28.66
CA LEU A 988 21.21 39.88 28.75
C LEU A 988 21.38 40.43 30.17
N ASP A 989 22.23 41.44 30.32
CA ASP A 989 22.18 42.32 31.48
C ASP A 989 21.86 43.76 31.04
N ILE A 990 21.01 44.36 31.85
CA ILE A 990 20.25 45.59 31.66
C ILE A 990 21.17 46.80 31.86
N SER A 991 21.19 47.76 30.92
CA SER A 991 20.97 49.21 31.15
C SER A 991 21.65 50.15 30.13
N ALA A 992 20.86 51.14 29.71
CA ALA A 992 21.21 52.53 29.46
C ALA A 992 22.22 52.91 28.35
N ASP A 993 21.63 53.49 27.29
CA ASP A 993 21.90 54.83 26.74
C ASP A 993 23.27 55.25 26.19
N ALA A 994 23.13 55.93 25.04
CA ALA A 994 23.91 57.06 24.52
C ALA A 994 24.95 56.81 23.41
N ALA A 995 24.72 57.57 22.32
CA ALA A 995 25.65 58.05 21.29
C ALA A 995 26.18 56.98 20.30
N VAL A 996 25.70 56.87 19.06
CA VAL A 996 25.68 57.86 17.95
C VAL A 996 27.05 58.50 17.68
N GLN A 997 27.43 58.45 16.40
CA GLN A 997 28.44 59.24 15.66
C GLN A 997 29.90 58.80 15.70
N GLN A 998 30.34 58.18 14.60
CA GLN A 998 30.98 58.93 13.51
C GLN A 998 30.90 58.09 12.23
N LEU A 999 30.03 58.49 11.31
CA LEU A 999 30.36 59.24 10.08
C LEU A 999 31.20 58.39 9.11
N LEU A 1000 30.54 57.79 8.11
CA LEU A 1000 30.14 58.41 6.83
C LEU A 1000 31.36 58.68 5.93
N GLY A 1001 31.37 58.00 4.79
CA GLY A 1001 32.37 58.17 3.75
C GLY A 1001 31.96 57.54 2.43
N ASN A 1002 30.81 57.95 1.92
CA ASN A 1002 30.40 57.98 0.52
C ASN A 1002 29.86 56.69 -0.14
N GLN A 1003 28.53 56.61 -0.03
CA GLN A 1003 27.59 56.19 -1.08
C GLN A 1003 27.76 56.97 -2.40
N LEU A 1004 27.19 56.38 -3.46
CA LEU A 1004 26.31 56.95 -4.51
C LEU A 1004 26.72 56.35 -5.86
N THR A 1005 25.88 55.65 -6.62
CA THR A 1005 24.46 55.84 -7.01
C THR A 1005 23.89 54.49 -7.53
N SER A 1006 22.61 54.13 -7.61
CA SER A 1006 21.26 54.69 -7.36
C SER A 1006 20.26 53.50 -7.31
N GLU A 1007 19.53 53.23 -6.22
CA GLU A 1007 18.09 53.53 -6.00
C GLU A 1007 17.17 53.29 -7.23
N THR A 1008 16.19 52.37 -7.21
CA THR A 1008 14.93 52.26 -6.41
C THR A 1008 14.29 50.88 -6.76
N ALA A 1009 13.44 50.17 -6.01
CA ALA A 1009 12.54 50.44 -4.89
C ALA A 1009 12.28 49.14 -4.08
N LEU A 1010 11.92 49.29 -2.80
CA LEU A 1010 11.41 48.24 -1.91
C LEU A 1010 9.88 48.22 -1.93
N GLU A 1011 9.27 47.04 -2.01
CA GLU A 1011 8.06 46.62 -1.26
C GLU A 1011 7.78 45.09 -1.47
N PRO A 1012 6.99 44.46 -0.58
CA PRO A 1012 7.22 43.11 -0.06
C PRO A 1012 6.52 42.02 -0.88
N THR A 1013 7.13 40.83 -0.96
CA THR A 1013 6.44 39.63 -1.47
C THR A 1013 6.58 38.47 -0.50
N LEU A 1014 5.52 38.33 0.31
CA LEU A 1014 5.01 37.04 0.75
C LEU A 1014 4.82 36.11 -0.45
N LEU A 1015 5.22 34.85 -0.27
CA LEU A 1015 4.77 33.68 -1.02
C LEU A 1015 4.90 33.78 -2.57
N GLN A 1016 6.12 33.57 -3.07
CA GLN A 1016 6.29 33.00 -4.40
C GLN A 1016 6.60 31.50 -4.28
N PRO A 1017 5.93 30.62 -5.04
CA PRO A 1017 6.19 29.19 -5.03
C PRO A 1017 7.54 28.95 -5.72
N GLN A 1018 8.59 28.73 -4.93
CA GLN A 1018 9.82 28.15 -5.47
C GLN A 1018 9.48 26.74 -5.95
N GLU A 1019 9.65 26.52 -7.26
CA GLU A 1019 9.52 25.23 -7.95
C GLU A 1019 10.52 24.19 -7.39
N TRP A 1020 10.20 23.68 -6.21
CA TRP A 1020 10.84 22.54 -5.59
C TRP A 1020 10.01 21.31 -6.00
N PHE A 1021 10.68 20.28 -6.50
CA PHE A 1021 10.13 18.99 -6.94
C PHE A 1021 9.62 18.90 -8.39
N GLY A 1022 10.51 18.46 -9.30
CA GLY A 1022 10.10 17.76 -10.53
C GLY A 1022 9.66 16.32 -10.21
N PRO A 1023 9.24 15.52 -11.21
CA PRO A 1023 8.66 14.19 -10.99
C PRO A 1023 9.73 13.19 -10.52
N TYR A 1024 9.93 13.12 -9.20
CA TYR A 1024 10.90 12.21 -8.59
C TYR A 1024 10.28 10.84 -8.34
N ALA A 1025 10.58 9.88 -9.21
CA ALA A 1025 10.62 8.48 -8.79
C ALA A 1025 11.79 8.32 -7.80
N MET A 1026 11.48 8.25 -6.51
CA MET A 1026 12.44 7.97 -5.43
C MET A 1026 13.06 6.58 -5.66
N GLY A 1027 14.34 6.57 -6.03
CA GLY A 1027 15.07 5.39 -6.52
C GLY A 1027 15.95 5.70 -7.74
N ASN A 1028 15.61 6.74 -8.52
CA ASN A 1028 16.39 7.15 -9.68
C ASN A 1028 17.85 7.48 -9.33
N TRP A 1029 18.10 8.11 -8.19
CA TRP A 1029 19.45 8.59 -7.84
C TRP A 1029 20.50 7.48 -7.81
N LEU A 1030 20.20 6.25 -7.38
CA LEU A 1030 21.19 5.16 -7.39
C LEU A 1030 21.31 4.53 -8.79
N MET A 1031 20.33 4.70 -9.68
CA MET A 1031 20.17 3.88 -10.88
C MET A 1031 20.48 4.63 -12.18
N THR A 1032 20.05 5.88 -12.37
CA THR A 1032 20.20 6.62 -13.65
C THR A 1032 21.63 6.71 -14.15
N ASP A 1033 22.60 6.86 -13.26
CA ASP A 1033 23.98 7.22 -13.63
C ASP A 1033 24.93 6.02 -13.75
N TRP A 1034 24.44 4.78 -13.57
CA TRP A 1034 25.20 3.58 -14.00
C TRP A 1034 24.98 3.26 -15.48
N ASP A 1035 24.00 3.89 -16.13
CA ASP A 1035 23.62 3.60 -17.51
C ASP A 1035 24.60 4.22 -18.51
N GLN A 1036 25.71 3.55 -18.81
CA GLN A 1036 26.67 3.96 -19.84
C GLN A 1036 26.03 3.93 -21.25
N GLY A 1037 25.22 4.94 -21.59
CA GLY A 1037 24.48 5.00 -22.85
C GLY A 1037 23.36 6.04 -22.95
N GLY A 1038 22.85 6.58 -21.84
CA GLY A 1038 21.76 7.57 -21.88
C GLY A 1038 20.45 7.02 -22.45
N LEU A 1039 20.20 5.73 -22.27
CA LEU A 1039 19.01 5.03 -22.76
C LEU A 1039 18.05 4.62 -21.64
N GLY A 1040 18.37 4.88 -20.37
CA GLY A 1040 17.57 4.46 -19.23
C GLY A 1040 17.70 2.95 -19.00
N TRP A 1041 17.88 2.53 -17.75
CA TRP A 1041 17.95 1.11 -17.40
C TRP A 1041 16.65 0.37 -17.67
#